data_AF-A0A970Z6G6-F1
#
_entry.id   AF-A0A970Z6G6-F1
#
_cell.length_a   1.000
_cell.length_b   1.000
_cell.length_c   1.000
_cell.angle_alpha   90.00
_cell.angle_beta   90.00
_cell.angle_gamma   90.00
#
_symmetry.space_group_name_H-M   'P 1'
#
loop_
_entity.id
_entity.type
_entity.pdbx_description
1 polymer ?
#
loop_
_entity_poly.entity_id
_entity_poly.type
_entity_poly.pdbx_seq_one_letter_code
_entity_poly.pdbx_strand_id
1 'polypeptide(L)'
;METPVENDLVSAAQGGDQRALDQLLRSYLPLVYNVVGRALNGDADVDDVVQETLIRAAQRLPSLRDTDRFRSWLIAISIRQVQTRGRVRARRISRESPLERYGDQIAPGPDFAETTVLELGLSGQRRQVVEATRWLSAEDRRLLALWWQEVAGVLTRSELVESAGLNRRHASVRIQRLKDRLDAARLVQQVVATEQGCPRLATLLREGGGRPDDRELNRLSRHIGRCHRCRVTRRTLVPPESLLAGIALLPVPDVLVHGLPALVSGIAGTAHPGTTSLLAAAAQSVVGHSAATAKSALTLKPVLATGAVVTGAATAITLGVHYLPPAHERPPAAPAPAVPGQAVTPTPDTGATKNPDQVARSTRYDAHAMVYFTDSPTGLGANSGLHLAVSSDGLDWMPLNQNAPVLTPRRGTGGLRDPSVLRRQDGTFVVLAADVDDDIFATTGYIHAWTSPDLRTFSYHRLRLHSRSTHTWGPEAFYDPVRDRYGIIYSASGDDRESIFVNYTTDFVEVGRPQLFFDPGFSVQDATVVREGTTYHLYYRDNRDARIHEARSSTLDPRSFDDGVQPGDGLLQGESVGGPTVVQENGGQRRWLWADSYVPADGELYLWQTTRASDPAAWKPSSKADYTQPLNARHGGIVPITTKERARLIARWGAPTWNRIKSYNYEDRLIRHQSLTARLDPYPFDPYPDAQWRLVPGLADRAGVSFRSVNMSGWYLRDTGDGVVLAEDDGSPGFREAATFVRVPGLADPGWTSFRSFTDPTRYLRHSQFVLRVDPISTRLQREDATFGVGY
;
A
#
# COMPACT_ATOMS: atom_id res chain seq x y z
N MET A 1 -23.96 -3.29 21.99
CA MET A 1 -25.02 -3.83 22.87
C MET A 1 -24.35 -4.92 23.67
N GLU A 2 -24.24 -4.72 24.97
CA GLU A 2 -23.77 -5.76 25.90
C GLU A 2 -24.92 -6.76 26.12
N THR A 3 -24.60 -8.00 26.48
CA THR A 3 -25.61 -9.09 26.47
C THR A 3 -26.25 -9.27 27.85
N PRO A 4 -27.51 -9.73 27.96
CA PRO A 4 -28.14 -9.96 29.28
C PRO A 4 -27.31 -10.85 30.22
N VAL A 5 -26.67 -11.89 29.65
CA VAL A 5 -25.76 -12.82 30.32
C VAL A 5 -24.56 -12.12 30.99
N GLU A 6 -24.14 -10.98 30.46
CA GLU A 6 -23.03 -10.18 30.99
C GLU A 6 -23.43 -9.42 32.26
N ASN A 7 -24.64 -8.84 32.29
CA ASN A 7 -25.19 -8.19 33.47
C ASN A 7 -25.47 -9.18 34.61
N ASP A 8 -25.91 -10.39 34.28
CA ASP A 8 -26.09 -11.49 35.25
C ASP A 8 -24.73 -11.88 35.88
N LEU A 9 -23.65 -11.95 35.08
CA LEU A 9 -22.28 -12.19 35.56
C LEU A 9 -21.76 -11.05 36.44
N VAL A 10 -21.99 -9.79 36.07
CA VAL A 10 -21.62 -8.61 36.89
C VAL A 10 -22.35 -8.65 38.23
N SER A 11 -23.66 -8.94 38.22
CA SER A 11 -24.49 -9.01 39.45
C SER A 11 -24.08 -10.19 40.35
N ALA A 12 -23.79 -11.37 39.78
CA ALA A 12 -23.30 -12.52 40.53
C ALA A 12 -21.93 -12.25 41.18
N ALA A 13 -21.02 -11.59 40.45
CA ALA A 13 -19.72 -11.15 40.97
C ALA A 13 -19.86 -10.09 42.09
N GLN A 14 -20.83 -9.16 41.97
CA GLN A 14 -21.20 -8.24 43.06
C GLN A 14 -21.79 -8.95 44.28
N GLY A 15 -22.55 -10.03 44.08
CA GLY A 15 -23.06 -10.92 45.12
C GLY A 15 -21.99 -11.77 45.82
N GLY A 16 -20.73 -11.68 45.40
CA GLY A 16 -19.59 -12.37 46.00
C GLY A 16 -19.21 -13.70 45.35
N ASP A 17 -19.86 -14.10 44.25
CA ASP A 17 -19.46 -15.32 43.53
C ASP A 17 -18.08 -15.15 42.88
N GLN A 18 -17.10 -15.87 43.43
CA GLN A 18 -15.71 -15.84 42.97
C GLN A 18 -15.53 -16.44 41.57
N ARG A 19 -16.41 -17.35 41.13
CA ARG A 19 -16.38 -17.92 39.77
C ARG A 19 -16.92 -16.92 38.75
N ALA A 20 -18.01 -16.23 39.09
CA ALA A 20 -18.52 -15.14 38.26
C ALA A 20 -17.48 -14.01 38.12
N LEU A 21 -16.82 -13.64 39.23
CA LEU A 21 -15.75 -12.63 39.23
C LEU A 21 -14.53 -13.05 38.38
N ASP A 22 -14.05 -14.28 38.52
CA ASP A 22 -12.95 -14.82 37.72
C ASP A 22 -13.31 -14.88 36.22
N GLN A 23 -14.50 -15.38 35.87
CA GLN A 23 -14.99 -15.40 34.48
C GLN A 23 -15.13 -14.00 33.88
N LEU A 24 -15.67 -13.04 34.65
CA LEU A 24 -15.84 -11.64 34.24
C LEU A 24 -14.48 -10.96 34.02
N LEU A 25 -13.51 -11.14 34.92
CA LEU A 25 -12.18 -10.54 34.76
C LEU A 25 -11.37 -11.20 33.64
N ARG A 26 -11.52 -12.52 33.39
CA ARG A 26 -10.88 -13.22 32.26
C ARG A 26 -11.42 -12.76 30.91
N SER A 27 -12.75 -12.65 30.75
CA SER A 27 -13.36 -12.18 29.49
C SER A 27 -12.95 -10.74 29.15
N TYR A 28 -12.69 -9.92 30.17
CA TYR A 28 -12.23 -8.54 30.01
C TYR A 28 -10.71 -8.34 30.05
N LEU A 29 -9.91 -9.36 30.41
CA LEU A 29 -8.45 -9.30 30.41
C LEU A 29 -7.87 -8.84 29.06
N PRO A 30 -8.32 -9.34 27.88
CA PRO A 30 -7.80 -8.86 26.59
C PRO A 30 -8.07 -7.37 26.33
N LEU A 31 -9.19 -6.83 26.81
CA LEU A 31 -9.50 -5.40 26.69
C LEU A 31 -8.60 -4.57 27.61
N VAL A 32 -8.43 -4.99 28.87
CA VAL A 32 -7.52 -4.32 29.81
C VAL A 32 -6.07 -4.40 29.33
N TYR A 33 -5.63 -5.56 28.81
CA TYR A 33 -4.29 -5.75 28.25
C TYR A 33 -4.05 -4.86 27.02
N ASN A 34 -5.01 -4.77 26.10
CA ASN A 34 -4.91 -3.87 24.95
C ASN A 34 -4.93 -2.39 25.38
N VAL A 35 -5.72 -2.00 26.40
CA VAL A 35 -5.76 -0.61 26.91
C VAL A 35 -4.48 -0.22 27.66
N VAL A 36 -3.96 -1.09 28.53
CA VAL A 36 -2.75 -0.82 29.33
C VAL A 36 -1.48 -1.01 28.51
N GLY A 37 -1.37 -2.12 27.76
CA GLY A 37 -0.23 -2.43 26.90
C GLY A 37 0.03 -1.36 25.84
N ARG A 38 -1.02 -0.86 25.17
CA ARG A 38 -0.90 0.27 24.23
C ARG A 38 -0.61 1.61 24.91
N ALA A 39 -0.95 1.77 26.19
CA ALA A 39 -0.72 3.01 26.95
C ALA A 39 0.60 3.05 27.73
N LEU A 40 1.29 1.91 27.86
CA LEU A 40 2.61 1.76 28.47
C LEU A 40 3.68 1.23 27.49
N ASN A 41 3.30 0.81 26.29
CA ASN A 41 4.20 0.55 25.16
C ASN A 41 5.30 -0.48 25.47
N GLY A 42 4.91 -1.69 25.87
CA GLY A 42 5.84 -2.81 26.09
C GLY A 42 6.80 -2.66 27.28
N ASP A 43 6.61 -1.64 28.13
CA ASP A 43 7.37 -1.50 29.38
C ASP A 43 7.16 -2.72 30.30
N ALA A 44 8.17 -3.11 31.08
CA ALA A 44 8.05 -4.22 32.03
C ALA A 44 6.94 -3.99 33.08
N ASP A 45 6.57 -2.73 33.32
CA ASP A 45 5.42 -2.33 34.14
C ASP A 45 4.04 -2.73 33.55
N VAL A 46 3.93 -3.21 32.30
CA VAL A 46 2.64 -3.54 31.64
C VAL A 46 1.84 -4.56 32.45
N ASP A 47 2.45 -5.71 32.74
CA ASP A 47 1.78 -6.82 33.43
C ASP A 47 1.45 -6.43 34.89
N ASP A 48 2.35 -5.70 35.56
CA ASP A 48 2.19 -5.03 36.86
C ASP A 48 0.92 -4.14 36.89
N VAL A 49 0.75 -3.28 35.87
CA VAL A 49 -0.34 -2.29 35.82
C VAL A 49 -1.66 -2.93 35.36
N VAL A 50 -1.62 -4.00 34.56
CA VAL A 50 -2.78 -4.85 34.27
C VAL A 50 -3.24 -5.55 35.56
N GLN A 51 -2.32 -6.18 36.30
CA GLN A 51 -2.60 -6.85 37.57
C GLN A 51 -3.23 -5.88 38.60
N GLU A 52 -2.60 -4.72 38.84
CA GLU A 52 -3.10 -3.68 39.75
C GLU A 52 -4.47 -3.10 39.29
N THR A 53 -4.72 -3.05 37.98
CA THR A 53 -6.02 -2.65 37.43
C THR A 53 -7.11 -3.69 37.76
N LEU A 54 -6.83 -4.98 37.58
CA LEU A 54 -7.78 -6.07 37.84
C LEU A 54 -8.04 -6.24 39.35
N ILE A 55 -7.03 -6.12 40.20
CA ILE A 55 -7.18 -6.07 41.67
C ILE A 55 -8.12 -4.93 42.07
N ARG A 56 -7.89 -3.72 41.53
CA ARG A 56 -8.72 -2.55 41.84
C ARG A 56 -10.12 -2.62 41.24
N ALA A 57 -10.32 -3.35 40.15
CA ALA A 57 -11.64 -3.68 39.64
C ALA A 57 -12.38 -4.61 40.62
N ALA A 58 -11.78 -5.75 40.99
CA ALA A 58 -12.35 -6.69 41.95
C ALA A 58 -12.75 -6.00 43.28
N GLN A 59 -11.83 -5.24 43.88
CA GLN A 59 -12.06 -4.50 45.13
C GLN A 59 -13.17 -3.44 45.06
N ARG A 60 -13.49 -2.93 43.87
CA ARG A 60 -14.43 -1.80 43.69
C ARG A 60 -15.72 -2.21 43.00
N LEU A 61 -15.84 -3.44 42.52
CA LEU A 61 -17.03 -3.94 41.82
C LEU A 61 -18.31 -3.79 42.67
N PRO A 62 -18.32 -4.03 44.00
CA PRO A 62 -19.48 -3.75 44.85
C PRO A 62 -19.91 -2.27 44.96
N SER A 63 -19.12 -1.33 44.41
CA SER A 63 -19.44 0.11 44.36
C SER A 63 -19.96 0.58 42.99
N LEU A 64 -19.99 -0.30 41.99
CA LEU A 64 -20.57 -0.01 40.68
C LEU A 64 -22.10 -0.01 40.79
N ARG A 65 -22.72 1.16 40.57
CA ARG A 65 -24.18 1.37 40.73
C ARG A 65 -25.03 0.95 39.54
N ASP A 66 -24.39 0.65 38.42
CA ASP A 66 -25.03 0.46 37.13
C ASP A 66 -24.21 -0.58 36.35
N THR A 67 -24.82 -1.75 36.10
CA THR A 67 -24.17 -2.93 35.51
C THR A 67 -23.82 -2.71 34.05
N ASP A 68 -24.70 -2.01 33.32
CA ASP A 68 -24.64 -1.66 31.88
C ASP A 68 -23.48 -0.69 31.53
N ARG A 69 -22.56 -0.49 32.49
CA ARG A 69 -21.44 0.44 32.44
C ARG A 69 -20.14 -0.20 32.92
N PHE A 70 -20.15 -1.51 33.24
CA PHE A 70 -18.98 -2.24 33.75
C PHE A 70 -17.76 -2.09 32.84
N ARG A 71 -17.94 -2.27 31.52
CA ARG A 71 -16.90 -2.07 30.49
C ARG A 71 -16.24 -0.69 30.55
N SER A 72 -17.05 0.37 30.48
CA SER A 72 -16.57 1.76 30.51
C SER A 72 -15.94 2.13 31.87
N TRP A 73 -16.49 1.60 32.97
CA TRP A 73 -15.95 1.77 34.32
C TRP A 73 -14.57 1.10 34.48
N LEU A 74 -14.39 -0.12 33.95
CA LEU A 74 -13.13 -0.86 33.96
C LEU A 74 -12.04 -0.14 33.16
N ILE A 75 -12.38 0.39 31.99
CA ILE A 75 -11.48 1.24 31.18
C ILE A 75 -11.07 2.50 31.98
N ALA A 76 -12.00 3.12 32.71
CA ALA A 76 -11.71 4.28 33.55
C ALA A 76 -10.82 3.97 34.78
N ILE A 77 -10.79 2.71 35.26
CA ILE A 77 -9.79 2.24 36.26
C ILE A 77 -8.42 2.04 35.60
N SER A 78 -8.39 1.41 34.43
CA SER A 78 -7.17 1.14 33.64
C SER A 78 -6.39 2.42 33.35
N ILE A 79 -7.07 3.41 32.74
CA ILE A 79 -6.50 4.74 32.42
C ILE A 79 -5.98 5.45 33.69
N ARG A 80 -6.62 5.23 34.85
CA ARG A 80 -6.20 5.83 36.12
C ARG A 80 -4.95 5.18 36.71
N GLN A 81 -4.70 3.88 36.49
CA GLN A 81 -3.46 3.24 36.95
C GLN A 81 -2.26 3.69 36.12
N VAL A 82 -2.40 3.71 34.78
CA VAL A 82 -1.38 4.26 33.86
C VAL A 82 -0.96 5.68 34.26
N GLN A 83 -1.94 6.58 34.48
CA GLN A 83 -1.67 7.95 34.95
C GLN A 83 -1.00 8.01 36.34
N THR A 84 -1.26 7.03 37.21
CA THR A 84 -0.68 6.98 38.55
C THR A 84 0.77 6.51 38.51
N ARG A 85 1.09 5.42 37.77
CA ARG A 85 2.46 4.93 37.57
C ARG A 85 3.34 5.99 36.90
N GLY A 86 2.86 6.64 35.85
CA GLY A 86 3.57 7.74 35.18
C GLY A 86 3.91 8.93 36.09
N ARG A 87 2.99 9.32 36.99
CA ARG A 87 3.24 10.37 38.00
C ARG A 87 4.26 9.96 39.06
N VAL A 88 4.31 8.67 39.43
CA VAL A 88 5.33 8.15 40.36
C VAL A 88 6.70 8.11 39.69
N ARG A 89 6.80 7.62 38.44
CA ARG A 89 8.04 7.59 37.65
C ARG A 89 8.64 8.98 37.47
N ALA A 90 7.83 9.96 37.05
CA ALA A 90 8.26 11.36 36.93
C ALA A 90 8.78 11.94 38.26
N ARG A 91 8.13 11.64 39.39
CA ARG A 91 8.57 12.09 40.73
C ARG A 91 9.83 11.39 41.24
N ARG A 92 10.17 10.23 40.72
CA ARG A 92 11.44 9.54 41.02
C ARG A 92 12.59 10.17 40.23
N ILE A 93 12.39 10.37 38.92
CA ILE A 93 13.34 11.06 38.04
C ILE A 93 13.64 12.48 38.56
N SER A 94 12.63 13.26 38.97
CA SER A 94 12.85 14.59 39.56
C SER A 94 13.39 14.60 40.99
N ARG A 95 13.86 13.47 41.53
CA ARG A 95 14.46 13.35 42.88
C ARG A 95 15.91 12.87 42.86
N GLU A 96 16.43 12.40 41.73
CA GLU A 96 17.76 11.80 41.61
C GLU A 96 18.64 12.72 40.73
N SER A 97 19.65 13.36 41.36
CA SER A 97 20.60 14.37 40.83
C SER A 97 20.10 15.82 40.56
N PRO A 98 20.59 16.82 41.33
CA PRO A 98 20.46 18.25 41.02
C PRO A 98 21.62 18.88 40.20
N LEU A 99 22.58 18.10 39.71
CA LEU A 99 23.84 18.61 39.14
C LEU A 99 24.14 18.12 37.72
N GLU A 100 23.39 18.61 36.74
CA GLU A 100 23.88 18.81 35.36
C GLU A 100 22.94 19.79 34.63
N ARG A 101 23.45 20.95 34.22
CA ARG A 101 22.65 22.02 33.60
C ARG A 101 23.31 22.63 32.36
N TYR A 102 23.81 21.78 31.48
CA TYR A 102 23.87 22.03 30.03
C TYR A 102 24.21 20.71 29.34
N GLY A 103 23.34 20.24 28.45
CA GLY A 103 23.55 18.98 27.72
C GLY A 103 22.71 17.81 28.22
N ASP A 104 21.38 17.96 28.23
CA ASP A 104 20.54 16.90 27.67
C ASP A 104 19.10 17.36 27.36
N GLN A 105 18.63 17.07 26.14
CA GLN A 105 17.20 16.89 25.87
C GLN A 105 16.97 15.40 25.69
N ILE A 106 17.06 14.63 26.78
CA ILE A 106 16.60 13.24 26.81
C ILE A 106 15.17 13.24 26.29
N ALA A 107 14.98 12.64 25.13
CA ALA A 107 13.66 12.49 24.54
C ALA A 107 12.76 11.71 25.52
N PRO A 108 11.44 12.03 25.60
CA PRO A 108 10.52 11.06 26.17
C PRO A 108 10.70 9.73 25.41
N GLY A 109 10.71 8.61 26.12
CA GLY A 109 10.81 7.27 25.52
C GLY A 109 9.79 7.10 24.39
N PRO A 110 10.09 6.23 23.40
CA PRO A 110 9.45 6.24 22.08
C PRO A 110 7.93 6.36 22.19
N ASP A 111 7.37 7.37 21.54
CA ASP A 111 5.94 7.65 21.62
C ASP A 111 5.17 6.43 21.09
N PHE A 112 3.95 6.17 21.57
CA PHE A 112 3.09 5.06 21.12
C PHE A 112 3.06 4.93 19.58
N ALA A 113 3.04 6.10 18.96
CA ALA A 113 3.06 6.34 17.54
C ALA A 113 4.34 5.82 16.82
N GLU A 114 5.51 5.95 17.43
CA GLU A 114 6.82 5.59 16.87
C GLU A 114 7.08 4.07 16.95
N THR A 115 6.72 3.44 18.08
CA THR A 115 6.76 1.98 18.23
C THR A 115 5.81 1.30 17.24
N THR A 116 4.61 1.87 17.06
CA THR A 116 3.64 1.41 16.04
C THR A 116 4.22 1.45 14.61
N VAL A 117 5.12 2.39 14.31
CA VAL A 117 5.83 2.44 13.01
C VAL A 117 6.94 1.40 12.90
N LEU A 118 7.60 1.06 14.01
CA LEU A 118 8.63 0.03 14.07
C LEU A 118 8.04 -1.39 13.93
N GLU A 119 6.94 -1.68 14.64
CA GLU A 119 6.37 -3.03 14.73
C GLU A 119 5.51 -3.43 13.52
N LEU A 120 4.87 -2.45 12.83
CA LEU A 120 3.94 -2.74 11.73
C LEU A 120 4.45 -2.32 10.33
N GLY A 121 5.68 -1.80 10.20
CA GLY A 121 6.31 -1.53 8.90
C GLY A 121 5.58 -0.52 8.00
N LEU A 122 4.86 0.43 8.61
CA LEU A 122 3.80 1.19 7.94
C LEU A 122 4.27 2.38 7.07
N SER A 123 3.43 2.72 6.08
CA SER A 123 3.76 3.63 4.97
C SER A 123 3.98 5.11 5.38
N GLY A 124 4.62 5.89 4.52
CA GLY A 124 5.16 7.22 4.82
C GLY A 124 4.15 8.22 5.42
N GLN A 125 2.90 8.25 4.94
CA GLN A 125 1.88 9.14 5.52
C GLN A 125 1.46 8.73 6.94
N ARG A 126 1.54 7.44 7.30
CA ARG A 126 1.29 6.96 8.67
C ARG A 126 2.40 7.42 9.62
N ARG A 127 3.66 7.43 9.17
CA ARG A 127 4.79 8.05 9.91
C ARG A 127 4.60 9.57 10.12
N GLN A 128 3.98 10.27 9.17
CA GLN A 128 3.64 11.70 9.35
C GLN A 128 2.49 11.92 10.34
N VAL A 129 1.46 11.05 10.38
CA VAL A 129 0.45 11.10 11.46
C VAL A 129 1.13 10.98 12.82
N VAL A 130 2.06 10.03 12.94
CA VAL A 130 2.83 9.71 14.13
C VAL A 130 3.70 10.88 14.61
N GLU A 131 4.50 11.46 13.72
CA GLU A 131 5.28 12.66 14.04
C GLU A 131 4.39 13.87 14.36
N ALA A 132 3.20 13.96 13.75
CA ALA A 132 2.23 15.01 14.05
C ALA A 132 1.53 14.81 15.41
N THR A 133 1.35 13.57 15.91
CA THR A 133 0.77 13.37 17.27
C THR A 133 1.67 13.92 18.35
N ARG A 134 3.00 13.85 18.17
CA ARG A 134 3.97 14.47 19.10
C ARG A 134 3.72 15.96 19.30
N TRP A 135 3.14 16.66 18.32
CA TRP A 135 2.88 18.11 18.36
C TRP A 135 1.57 18.48 19.07
N LEU A 136 0.68 17.51 19.33
CA LEU A 136 -0.60 17.72 20.02
C LEU A 136 -0.43 17.90 21.55
N SER A 137 -1.40 18.58 22.17
CA SER A 137 -1.47 18.71 23.64
C SER A 137 -1.73 17.36 24.32
N ALA A 138 -1.42 17.24 25.61
CA ALA A 138 -1.67 16.01 26.37
C ALA A 138 -3.17 15.64 26.46
N GLU A 139 -4.06 16.64 26.37
CA GLU A 139 -5.52 16.41 26.37
C GLU A 139 -6.01 16.01 24.98
N ASP A 140 -5.47 16.59 23.91
CA ASP A 140 -5.78 16.22 22.53
C ASP A 140 -5.24 14.81 22.19
N ARG A 141 -4.05 14.42 22.68
CA ARG A 141 -3.57 13.03 22.57
C ARG A 141 -4.45 12.03 23.33
N ARG A 142 -5.01 12.41 24.49
CA ARG A 142 -6.00 11.58 25.19
C ARG A 142 -7.32 11.46 24.40
N LEU A 143 -7.79 12.53 23.79
CA LEU A 143 -8.98 12.49 22.94
C LEU A 143 -8.75 11.66 21.67
N LEU A 144 -7.54 11.74 21.09
CA LEU A 144 -7.12 10.91 19.95
C LEU A 144 -7.12 9.42 20.31
N ALA A 145 -6.59 9.03 21.47
CA ALA A 145 -6.61 7.64 21.92
C ALA A 145 -8.04 7.09 22.11
N LEU A 146 -8.96 7.90 22.67
CA LEU A 146 -10.37 7.51 22.80
C LEU A 146 -11.08 7.45 21.43
N TRP A 147 -10.83 8.42 20.56
CA TRP A 147 -11.40 8.45 19.20
C TRP A 147 -10.86 7.30 18.33
N TRP A 148 -9.61 6.85 18.54
CA TRP A 148 -9.08 5.64 17.92
C TRP A 148 -9.95 4.43 18.26
N GLN A 149 -10.22 4.20 19.55
CA GLN A 149 -11.03 3.05 19.96
C GLN A 149 -12.49 3.16 19.48
N GLU A 150 -12.99 4.36 19.19
CA GLU A 150 -14.27 4.55 18.49
C GLU A 150 -14.18 4.12 17.00
N VAL A 151 -13.16 4.56 16.28
CA VAL A 151 -12.94 4.19 14.86
C VAL A 151 -12.68 2.67 14.70
N ALA A 152 -12.02 2.05 15.67
CA ALA A 152 -11.79 0.61 15.72
C ALA A 152 -13.00 -0.22 16.20
N GLY A 153 -14.17 0.41 16.45
CA GLY A 153 -15.39 -0.26 16.91
C GLY A 153 -15.34 -0.81 18.35
N VAL A 154 -14.27 -0.53 19.10
CA VAL A 154 -14.06 -1.02 20.48
C VAL A 154 -14.86 -0.19 21.51
N LEU A 155 -15.12 1.09 21.21
CA LEU A 155 -15.97 2.01 21.96
C LEU A 155 -17.09 2.57 21.08
N THR A 156 -18.26 2.82 21.66
CA THR A 156 -19.29 3.68 21.04
C THR A 156 -19.00 5.17 21.29
N ARG A 157 -19.57 6.05 20.45
CA ARG A 157 -19.59 7.52 20.67
C ARG A 157 -20.10 7.91 22.06
N SER A 158 -20.99 7.12 22.67
CA SER A 158 -21.50 7.29 24.04
C SER A 158 -20.38 7.17 25.07
N GLU A 159 -19.61 6.09 25.00
CA GLU A 159 -18.56 5.74 25.96
C GLU A 159 -17.32 6.63 25.80
N LEU A 160 -17.02 7.07 24.58
CA LEU A 160 -16.02 8.12 24.34
C LEU A 160 -16.41 9.42 25.03
N VAL A 161 -17.66 9.86 24.86
CA VAL A 161 -18.17 11.13 25.42
C VAL A 161 -18.05 11.13 26.94
N GLU A 162 -18.38 10.01 27.59
CA GLU A 162 -18.17 9.79 29.02
C GLU A 162 -16.69 9.73 29.40
N SER A 163 -15.89 8.89 28.74
CA SER A 163 -14.47 8.66 29.05
C SER A 163 -13.61 9.92 28.86
N ALA A 164 -14.06 10.84 28.00
CA ALA A 164 -13.48 12.16 27.80
C ALA A 164 -14.02 13.23 28.78
N GLY A 165 -15.11 12.97 29.51
CA GLY A 165 -15.76 13.94 30.40
C GLY A 165 -16.47 15.09 29.67
N LEU A 166 -17.03 14.81 28.48
CA LEU A 166 -17.64 15.80 27.59
C LEU A 166 -19.16 15.60 27.45
N ASN A 167 -19.86 16.53 26.78
CA ASN A 167 -21.20 16.27 26.24
C ASN A 167 -21.12 15.92 24.74
N ARG A 168 -22.14 15.25 24.19
CA ARG A 168 -22.14 14.76 22.79
C ARG A 168 -21.86 15.85 21.74
N ARG A 169 -22.36 17.08 21.94
CA ARG A 169 -22.12 18.22 21.03
C ARG A 169 -20.68 18.71 21.14
N HIS A 170 -20.15 18.84 22.36
CA HIS A 170 -18.77 19.26 22.61
C HIS A 170 -17.75 18.25 22.12
N ALA A 171 -17.98 16.93 22.33
CA ALA A 171 -17.10 15.88 21.85
C ALA A 171 -16.94 15.92 20.32
N SER A 172 -18.05 16.04 19.58
CA SER A 172 -18.02 16.11 18.12
C SER A 172 -17.27 17.34 17.60
N VAL A 173 -17.47 18.52 18.22
CA VAL A 173 -16.70 19.74 17.92
C VAL A 173 -15.22 19.59 18.30
N ARG A 174 -14.90 18.88 19.38
CA ARG A 174 -13.52 18.69 19.85
C ARG A 174 -12.75 17.68 19.00
N ILE A 175 -13.39 16.59 18.57
CA ILE A 175 -12.84 15.63 17.60
C ILE A 175 -12.59 16.32 16.25
N GLN A 176 -13.49 17.17 15.77
CA GLN A 176 -13.25 17.92 14.53
C GLN A 176 -12.05 18.87 14.66
N ARG A 177 -11.94 19.60 15.78
CA ARG A 177 -10.77 20.46 16.06
C ARG A 177 -9.47 19.67 16.17
N LEU A 178 -9.51 18.46 16.73
CA LEU A 178 -8.38 17.53 16.79
C LEU A 178 -7.94 17.10 15.38
N LYS A 179 -8.87 16.72 14.49
CA LYS A 179 -8.57 16.43 13.07
C LYS A 179 -7.93 17.62 12.36
N ASP A 180 -8.53 18.81 12.46
CA ASP A 180 -8.02 20.04 11.82
C ASP A 180 -6.68 20.54 12.41
N ARG A 181 -6.25 20.01 13.57
CA ARG A 181 -4.89 20.20 14.14
C ARG A 181 -3.92 19.14 13.64
N LEU A 182 -4.33 17.88 13.60
CA LEU A 182 -3.52 16.77 13.11
C LEU A 182 -3.15 16.96 11.64
N ASP A 183 -4.10 17.35 10.79
CA ASP A 183 -3.84 17.70 9.39
C ASP A 183 -2.92 18.92 9.24
N ALA A 184 -3.07 19.93 10.10
CA ALA A 184 -2.22 21.11 10.06
C ALA A 184 -0.77 20.79 10.46
N ALA A 185 -0.57 19.93 11.46
CA ALA A 185 0.76 19.46 11.87
C ALA A 185 1.40 18.58 10.79
N ARG A 186 0.66 17.63 10.20
CA ARG A 186 1.12 16.80 9.06
C ARG A 186 1.57 17.66 7.88
N LEU A 187 0.77 18.64 7.47
CA LEU A 187 1.09 19.52 6.35
C LEU A 187 2.30 20.43 6.64
N VAL A 188 2.43 20.93 7.88
CA VAL A 188 3.61 21.69 8.28
C VAL A 188 4.87 20.82 8.19
N GLN A 189 4.83 19.57 8.65
CA GLN A 189 5.95 18.65 8.52
C GLN A 189 6.28 18.34 7.05
N GLN A 190 5.28 18.12 6.19
CA GLN A 190 5.48 17.91 4.75
C GLN A 190 6.14 19.13 4.09
N VAL A 191 5.70 20.35 4.41
CA VAL A 191 6.27 21.61 3.86
C VAL A 191 7.67 21.89 4.38
N VAL A 192 7.97 21.58 5.66
CA VAL A 192 9.31 21.73 6.24
C VAL A 192 10.29 20.70 5.66
N ALA A 193 9.84 19.45 5.46
CA ALA A 193 10.70 18.37 4.98
C ALA A 193 11.00 18.38 3.46
N THR A 194 10.33 19.25 2.69
CA THR A 194 10.47 19.31 1.21
C THR A 194 10.93 20.67 0.66
N GLU A 195 11.01 21.70 1.53
CA GLU A 195 11.24 23.12 1.23
C GLU A 195 10.30 23.79 0.19
N GLN A 196 9.56 23.03 -0.61
CA GLN A 196 8.58 23.54 -1.58
C GLN A 196 7.27 23.92 -0.90
N GLY A 197 7.19 25.17 -0.44
CA GLY A 197 6.10 25.65 0.42
C GLY A 197 5.35 26.89 -0.08
N CYS A 198 4.31 27.24 0.69
CA CYS A 198 3.77 28.59 0.69
C CYS A 198 4.78 29.53 1.38
N PRO A 199 5.31 30.59 0.72
CA PRO A 199 6.30 31.47 1.34
C PRO A 199 5.81 32.12 2.65
N ARG A 200 4.51 32.43 2.72
CA ARG A 200 3.86 32.98 3.92
C ARG A 200 3.73 31.96 5.06
N LEU A 201 3.66 30.67 4.76
CA LEU A 201 3.74 29.61 5.76
C LEU A 201 5.18 29.47 6.27
N ALA A 202 6.17 29.50 5.37
CA ALA A 202 7.59 29.49 5.74
C ALA A 202 8.03 30.74 6.53
N THR A 203 7.36 31.88 6.37
CA THR A 203 7.55 33.05 7.26
C THR A 203 6.94 32.81 8.63
N LEU A 204 5.68 32.36 8.72
CA LEU A 204 5.01 32.05 10.00
C LEU A 204 5.79 31.01 10.83
N LEU A 205 6.43 30.04 10.19
CA LEU A 205 7.27 29.01 10.82
C LEU A 205 8.68 29.49 11.22
N ARG A 206 9.11 30.68 10.76
CA ARG A 206 10.36 31.34 11.19
C ARG A 206 10.13 32.40 12.26
N GLU A 207 8.91 32.96 12.32
CA GLU A 207 8.48 33.88 13.38
C GLU A 207 8.11 33.14 14.69
N GLY A 208 7.56 31.92 14.59
CA GLY A 208 7.33 31.02 15.72
C GLY A 208 8.61 30.26 16.07
N GLY A 209 9.34 30.73 17.10
CA GLY A 209 10.67 30.26 17.46
C GLY A 209 10.75 28.88 18.15
N GLY A 210 10.23 27.82 17.50
CA GLY A 210 10.38 26.44 17.96
C GLY A 210 9.21 25.52 17.59
N ARG A 211 8.98 24.48 18.40
CA ARG A 211 7.82 23.61 18.33
C ARG A 211 6.54 24.43 18.57
N PRO A 212 5.57 24.49 17.63
CA PRO A 212 4.45 25.42 17.74
C PRO A 212 3.49 25.06 18.88
N ASP A 213 2.97 26.08 19.56
CA ASP A 213 1.96 25.93 20.60
C ASP A 213 0.54 25.70 20.02
N ASP A 214 -0.42 25.45 20.91
CA ASP A 214 -1.83 25.33 20.55
C ASP A 214 -2.33 26.53 19.71
N ARG A 215 -1.98 27.76 20.09
CA ARG A 215 -2.44 29.00 19.42
C ARG A 215 -1.82 29.14 18.04
N GLU A 216 -0.56 28.72 17.87
CA GLU A 216 0.17 28.69 16.61
C GLU A 216 -0.38 27.61 15.68
N LEU A 217 -0.63 26.38 16.15
CA LEU A 217 -1.37 25.37 15.38
C LEU A 217 -2.75 25.89 14.93
N ASN A 218 -3.48 26.59 15.79
CA ASN A 218 -4.75 27.24 15.41
C ASN A 218 -4.57 28.46 14.48
N ARG A 219 -3.38 29.09 14.38
CA ARG A 219 -3.05 30.12 13.35
C ARG A 219 -2.71 29.45 12.02
N LEU A 220 -1.88 28.41 12.05
CA LEU A 220 -1.42 27.64 10.90
C LEU A 220 -2.60 26.92 10.22
N SER A 221 -3.46 26.22 10.96
CA SER A 221 -4.68 25.59 10.43
C SER A 221 -5.62 26.60 9.74
N ARG A 222 -5.81 27.79 10.33
CA ARG A 222 -6.59 28.89 9.68
C ARG A 222 -5.92 29.48 8.43
N HIS A 223 -4.59 29.49 8.37
CA HIS A 223 -3.86 29.86 7.15
C HIS A 223 -4.03 28.79 6.06
N ILE A 224 -3.85 27.51 6.42
CA ILE A 224 -4.01 26.36 5.52
C ILE A 224 -5.42 26.31 4.92
N GLY A 225 -6.46 26.52 5.75
CA GLY A 225 -7.86 26.57 5.28
C GLY A 225 -8.20 27.76 4.36
N ARG A 226 -7.33 28.78 4.24
CA ARG A 226 -7.56 29.99 3.42
C ARG A 226 -6.57 30.17 2.26
N CYS A 227 -5.36 29.62 2.36
CA CYS A 227 -4.33 29.78 1.33
C CYS A 227 -4.49 28.75 0.20
N HIS A 228 -4.65 29.20 -1.05
CA HIS A 228 -4.81 28.29 -2.20
C HIS A 228 -3.70 27.24 -2.31
N ARG A 229 -2.42 27.63 -2.19
CA ARG A 229 -1.29 26.68 -2.25
C ARG A 229 -1.39 25.61 -1.15
N CYS A 230 -1.59 26.02 0.11
CA CYS A 230 -1.73 25.07 1.22
C CYS A 230 -2.99 24.19 1.11
N ARG A 231 -4.08 24.68 0.50
CA ARG A 231 -5.28 23.86 0.24
C ARG A 231 -5.03 22.79 -0.82
N VAL A 232 -4.19 23.04 -1.82
CA VAL A 232 -3.76 22.02 -2.80
C VAL A 232 -2.89 20.97 -2.08
N THR A 233 -1.88 21.37 -1.30
CA THR A 233 -1.06 20.42 -0.54
C THR A 233 -1.85 19.66 0.54
N ARG A 234 -2.94 20.22 1.12
CA ARG A 234 -3.82 19.46 2.04
C ARG A 234 -4.61 18.35 1.34
N ARG A 235 -4.85 18.44 0.02
CA ARG A 235 -5.61 17.41 -0.72
C ARG A 235 -4.80 16.14 -0.97
N THR A 236 -3.47 16.23 -1.06
CA THR A 236 -2.58 15.06 -1.21
C THR A 236 -2.35 14.29 0.10
N LEU A 237 -3.02 14.68 1.20
CA LEU A 237 -2.93 13.99 2.50
C LEU A 237 -4.17 13.12 2.70
N VAL A 238 -3.96 11.81 2.88
CA VAL A 238 -5.04 10.86 3.18
C VAL A 238 -5.73 11.28 4.49
N PRO A 239 -7.08 11.30 4.58
CA PRO A 239 -7.80 11.64 5.80
C PRO A 239 -7.32 10.82 7.01
N PRO A 240 -7.17 11.43 8.20
CA PRO A 240 -6.56 10.75 9.33
C PRO A 240 -7.34 9.49 9.74
N GLU A 241 -8.68 9.52 9.76
CA GLU A 241 -9.54 8.34 9.95
C GLU A 241 -9.12 7.12 9.11
N SER A 242 -8.89 7.30 7.82
CA SER A 242 -8.54 6.21 6.89
C SER A 242 -7.14 5.63 7.13
N LEU A 243 -6.26 6.37 7.83
CA LEU A 243 -4.94 5.89 8.26
C LEU A 243 -4.97 5.16 9.62
N LEU A 244 -6.08 5.25 10.36
CA LEU A 244 -6.22 4.74 11.74
C LEU A 244 -7.04 3.43 11.84
N ALA A 245 -7.83 3.10 10.81
CA ALA A 245 -8.78 1.98 10.84
C ALA A 245 -8.15 0.58 10.72
N GLY A 246 -6.86 0.46 10.40
CA GLY A 246 -6.19 -0.81 10.07
C GLY A 246 -5.07 -1.20 11.04
N ILE A 247 -5.37 -1.37 12.34
CA ILE A 247 -4.41 -1.89 13.34
C ILE A 247 -5.05 -3.04 14.14
N ALA A 248 -4.34 -4.18 14.19
CA ALA A 248 -4.77 -5.40 14.87
C ALA A 248 -4.74 -5.32 16.41
N LEU A 249 -5.35 -6.32 17.06
CA LEU A 249 -5.33 -6.51 18.50
C LEU A 249 -3.98 -7.11 18.95
N LEU A 250 -3.49 -6.67 20.12
CA LEU A 250 -2.33 -7.30 20.76
C LEU A 250 -2.77 -8.64 21.41
N PRO A 251 -2.01 -9.73 21.21
CA PRO A 251 -2.23 -10.99 21.94
C PRO A 251 -1.88 -10.83 23.43
N VAL A 252 -2.50 -11.65 24.28
CA VAL A 252 -2.28 -11.65 25.73
C VAL A 252 -1.37 -12.83 26.12
N PRO A 253 -0.34 -12.65 26.96
CA PRO A 253 0.47 -13.76 27.47
C PRO A 253 -0.33 -14.72 28.36
N ASP A 254 -0.22 -16.03 28.10
CA ASP A 254 -0.95 -17.09 28.83
C ASP A 254 -0.74 -17.06 30.35
N VAL A 255 0.41 -16.56 30.82
CA VAL A 255 0.74 -16.43 32.25
C VAL A 255 -0.29 -15.56 32.99
N LEU A 256 -0.79 -14.49 32.37
CA LEU A 256 -1.83 -13.63 32.95
C LEU A 256 -3.22 -14.30 32.90
N VAL A 257 -3.48 -15.11 31.86
CA VAL A 257 -4.72 -15.88 31.72
C VAL A 257 -4.83 -16.97 32.80
N HIS A 258 -3.70 -17.60 33.15
CA HIS A 258 -3.64 -18.70 34.13
C HIS A 258 -3.35 -18.24 35.57
N GLY A 259 -2.74 -17.07 35.79
CA GLY A 259 -2.44 -16.54 37.14
C GLY A 259 -3.62 -15.95 37.90
N LEU A 260 -4.72 -15.61 37.20
CA LEU A 260 -5.90 -14.92 37.76
C LEU A 260 -6.53 -15.58 39.01
N PRO A 261 -6.70 -16.92 39.11
CA PRO A 261 -7.27 -17.54 40.30
C PRO A 261 -6.48 -17.31 41.59
N ALA A 262 -5.16 -17.21 41.52
CA ALA A 262 -4.31 -16.96 42.68
C ALA A 262 -4.47 -15.51 43.19
N LEU A 263 -4.61 -14.56 42.27
CA LEU A 263 -4.91 -13.14 42.57
C LEU A 263 -6.27 -12.99 43.26
N VAL A 264 -7.32 -13.60 42.70
CA VAL A 264 -8.68 -13.55 43.26
C VAL A 264 -8.71 -14.18 44.66
N SER A 265 -8.09 -15.35 44.84
CA SER A 265 -8.03 -16.04 46.13
C SER A 265 -7.38 -15.22 47.25
N GLY A 266 -6.39 -14.37 46.93
CA GLY A 266 -5.70 -13.52 47.90
C GLY A 266 -6.54 -12.39 48.50
N ILE A 267 -7.68 -12.04 47.89
CA ILE A 267 -8.53 -10.91 48.30
C ILE A 267 -9.47 -11.30 49.46
N ALA A 268 -9.70 -12.59 49.71
CA ALA A 268 -10.69 -13.08 50.68
C ALA A 268 -10.20 -13.24 52.13
N GLY A 269 -8.93 -12.92 52.44
CA GLY A 269 -8.31 -13.23 53.73
C GLY A 269 -8.56 -12.19 54.85
N THR A 270 -9.50 -12.44 55.75
CA THR A 270 -9.74 -11.56 56.92
C THR A 270 -8.76 -11.83 58.08
N ALA A 271 -7.87 -10.87 58.32
CA ALA A 271 -7.24 -10.52 59.61
C ALA A 271 -6.74 -11.65 60.56
N HIS A 272 -5.45 -11.98 60.45
CA HIS A 272 -4.59 -12.37 61.61
C HIS A 272 -3.14 -11.93 61.35
N PRO A 273 -2.36 -11.47 62.36
CA PRO A 273 -1.01 -10.94 62.15
C PRO A 273 0.06 -12.06 62.19
N GLY A 274 0.44 -12.62 61.03
CA GLY A 274 1.53 -13.62 61.02
C GLY A 274 1.80 -14.44 59.74
N THR A 275 1.75 -13.84 58.54
CA THR A 275 1.92 -14.58 57.27
C THR A 275 2.87 -13.92 56.25
N THR A 276 3.91 -13.21 56.71
CA THR A 276 5.00 -12.69 55.86
C THR A 276 5.98 -13.80 55.43
N SER A 277 5.48 -14.87 54.78
CA SER A 277 6.26 -16.10 54.56
C SER A 277 5.81 -17.00 53.39
N LEU A 278 5.04 -16.49 52.41
CA LEU A 278 4.66 -17.28 51.21
C LEU A 278 5.08 -16.69 49.85
N LEU A 279 5.32 -15.38 49.73
CA LEU A 279 5.79 -14.79 48.46
C LEU A 279 7.26 -15.11 48.12
N ALA A 280 8.05 -15.63 49.07
CA ALA A 280 9.45 -16.00 48.85
C ALA A 280 9.64 -17.27 47.99
N ALA A 281 8.65 -18.17 47.96
CA ALA A 281 8.75 -19.46 47.27
C ALA A 281 8.59 -19.36 45.74
N ALA A 282 7.82 -18.38 45.25
CA ALA A 282 7.58 -18.19 43.81
C ALA A 282 8.77 -17.53 43.07
N ALA A 283 9.66 -16.85 43.80
CA ALA A 283 10.78 -16.10 43.22
C ALA A 283 12.02 -16.97 42.89
N GLN A 284 12.06 -18.23 43.35
CA GLN A 284 13.25 -19.09 43.20
C GLN A 284 13.15 -20.16 42.09
N SER A 285 12.00 -20.32 41.43
CA SER A 285 11.80 -21.28 40.33
C SER A 285 12.11 -20.72 38.93
N VAL A 286 12.28 -19.40 38.80
CA VAL A 286 12.52 -18.72 37.50
C VAL A 286 13.98 -18.86 37.01
N VAL A 287 14.93 -19.10 37.93
CA VAL A 287 16.34 -19.33 37.57
C VAL A 287 16.61 -20.82 37.36
N GLY A 288 16.32 -21.31 36.15
CA GLY A 288 16.90 -22.59 35.67
C GLY A 288 15.98 -23.64 35.06
N HIS A 289 15.11 -23.30 34.10
CA HIS A 289 14.40 -24.29 33.28
C HIS A 289 14.49 -24.02 31.76
N SER A 290 15.61 -23.47 31.29
CA SER A 290 15.84 -23.11 29.89
C SER A 290 16.81 -24.06 29.15
N ALA A 291 16.81 -25.36 29.48
CA ALA A 291 17.62 -26.37 28.77
C ALA A 291 17.08 -27.80 28.87
N ALA A 292 16.71 -28.41 27.72
CA ALA A 292 16.39 -29.84 27.50
C ALA A 292 15.12 -30.38 28.26
N THR A 293 14.30 -31.32 27.76
CA THR A 293 14.28 -32.21 26.57
C THR A 293 12.80 -32.68 26.33
N ALA A 294 12.34 -33.34 25.26
CA ALA A 294 13.03 -33.95 24.10
C ALA A 294 12.16 -34.09 22.82
N LYS A 295 12.81 -33.90 21.66
CA LYS A 295 12.82 -34.80 20.47
C LYS A 295 11.50 -35.38 19.90
N SER A 296 11.19 -34.97 18.67
CA SER A 296 11.42 -35.75 17.42
C SER A 296 11.21 -34.85 16.19
N ALA A 297 11.97 -34.92 15.09
CA ALA A 297 13.18 -35.69 14.77
C ALA A 297 14.06 -34.96 13.72
N LEU A 298 15.37 -35.25 13.70
CA LEU A 298 16.39 -35.20 12.61
C LEU A 298 16.14 -34.26 11.38
N THR A 299 17.07 -33.43 10.87
CA THR A 299 18.49 -33.09 11.15
C THR A 299 18.83 -31.77 10.35
N LEU A 300 20.03 -31.18 10.22
CA LEU A 300 21.43 -31.54 10.51
C LEU A 300 22.27 -30.28 10.87
N LYS A 301 23.41 -30.51 11.54
CA LYS A 301 24.47 -29.58 12.02
C LYS A 301 24.86 -28.34 11.18
N PRO A 302 24.99 -27.16 11.82
CA PRO A 302 25.98 -26.14 11.49
C PRO A 302 27.31 -26.36 12.26
N VAL A 303 28.34 -25.54 11.98
CA VAL A 303 29.61 -25.48 12.75
C VAL A 303 29.86 -24.02 13.19
N LEU A 304 30.20 -23.81 14.47
CA LEU A 304 30.62 -22.51 15.00
C LEU A 304 32.15 -22.38 15.03
N ALA A 305 32.64 -21.14 14.93
CA ALA A 305 33.99 -20.74 15.32
C ALA A 305 33.98 -19.36 16.03
N THR A 306 33.73 -19.43 17.34
CA THR A 306 34.32 -18.63 18.43
C THR A 306 35.05 -17.29 18.13
N GLY A 307 34.42 -16.18 18.53
CA GLY A 307 34.87 -15.35 19.66
C GLY A 307 36.09 -14.41 19.55
N ALA A 308 35.84 -13.11 19.79
CA ALA A 308 36.71 -12.21 20.57
C ALA A 308 35.91 -11.00 21.07
N VAL A 309 36.27 -10.44 22.23
CA VAL A 309 35.74 -9.16 22.74
C VAL A 309 36.90 -8.18 22.88
N VAL A 310 36.77 -6.98 22.32
CA VAL A 310 37.71 -5.86 22.53
C VAL A 310 36.91 -4.58 22.73
N THR A 311 37.14 -3.91 23.87
CA THR A 311 36.59 -2.58 24.19
C THR A 311 37.54 -1.49 23.69
N GLY A 312 37.01 -0.49 22.98
CA GLY A 312 37.80 0.66 22.52
C GLY A 312 36.92 1.77 21.93
N ALA A 313 37.13 3.01 22.36
CA ALA A 313 36.33 4.16 21.94
C ALA A 313 36.65 4.62 20.50
N ALA A 314 35.66 5.22 19.83
CA ALA A 314 35.83 5.92 18.56
C ALA A 314 35.42 7.40 18.70
N THR A 315 36.32 8.30 18.31
CA THR A 315 36.16 9.75 18.49
C THR A 315 35.40 10.37 17.33
N ALA A 316 34.36 11.16 17.59
CA ALA A 316 33.62 11.87 16.55
C ALA A 316 34.39 13.11 16.07
N ILE A 317 34.99 13.04 14.87
CA ILE A 317 35.57 14.21 14.19
C ILE A 317 34.48 14.91 13.38
N THR A 318 34.02 16.07 13.84
CA THR A 318 33.10 16.95 13.09
C THR A 318 33.88 17.86 12.16
N LEU A 319 33.64 17.74 10.85
CA LEU A 319 34.19 18.62 9.81
C LEU A 319 33.03 19.25 9.03
N GLY A 320 32.62 20.44 9.44
CA GLY A 320 31.54 21.19 8.80
C GLY A 320 32.03 21.94 7.57
N VAL A 321 31.47 21.65 6.40
CA VAL A 321 31.72 22.38 5.16
C VAL A 321 30.58 23.37 4.91
N HIS A 322 30.88 24.67 4.92
CA HIS A 322 29.90 25.70 4.59
C HIS A 322 29.71 25.80 3.07
N TYR A 323 28.52 25.46 2.58
CA TYR A 323 28.13 25.71 1.19
C TYR A 323 27.67 27.16 0.99
N LEU A 324 28.34 27.86 0.08
CA LEU A 324 27.87 29.11 -0.52
C LEU A 324 27.28 28.83 -1.91
N PRO A 325 26.13 29.40 -2.29
CA PRO A 325 25.52 29.13 -3.59
C PRO A 325 26.16 29.96 -4.72
N PRO A 326 26.56 29.35 -5.85
CA PRO A 326 26.86 30.08 -7.09
C PRO A 326 25.56 30.52 -7.80
N ALA A 327 25.70 31.47 -8.73
CA ALA A 327 24.57 32.20 -9.33
C ALA A 327 23.77 31.40 -10.38
N HIS A 328 22.51 31.81 -10.61
CA HIS A 328 21.69 31.32 -11.72
C HIS A 328 22.15 31.88 -13.07
N GLU A 329 22.50 30.99 -14.01
CA GLU A 329 22.46 31.30 -15.45
C GLU A 329 21.10 30.87 -16.05
N ARG A 330 20.65 31.57 -17.10
CA ARG A 330 19.40 31.25 -17.80
C ARG A 330 19.64 30.22 -18.91
N PRO A 331 18.78 29.19 -19.06
CA PRO A 331 18.75 28.39 -20.27
C PRO A 331 18.40 29.25 -21.51
N PRO A 332 18.97 28.95 -22.69
CA PRO A 332 18.60 29.62 -23.94
C PRO A 332 17.18 29.23 -24.40
N ALA A 333 16.59 30.07 -25.25
CA ALA A 333 15.22 29.90 -25.73
C ALA A 333 15.08 28.71 -26.71
N ALA A 334 13.94 28.02 -26.66
CA ALA A 334 13.59 26.96 -27.60
C ALA A 334 13.27 27.53 -29.01
N PRO A 335 13.64 26.82 -30.10
CA PRO A 335 13.28 27.22 -31.46
C PRO A 335 11.78 27.09 -31.72
N ALA A 336 11.25 27.95 -32.59
CA ALA A 336 9.83 28.00 -32.93
C ALA A 336 9.37 26.78 -33.78
N PRO A 337 8.09 26.35 -33.65
CA PRO A 337 7.55 25.26 -34.46
C PRO A 337 7.37 25.65 -35.93
N ALA A 338 7.63 24.71 -36.83
CA ALA A 338 7.43 24.88 -38.28
C ALA A 338 5.94 24.86 -38.67
N VAL A 339 5.60 25.58 -39.73
CA VAL A 339 4.24 25.69 -40.28
C VAL A 339 3.81 24.37 -40.94
N PRO A 340 2.57 23.88 -40.75
CA PRO A 340 2.11 22.64 -41.36
C PRO A 340 1.92 22.77 -42.88
N GLY A 341 2.42 21.79 -43.63
CA GLY A 341 2.14 21.61 -45.06
C GLY A 341 0.71 21.15 -45.34
N GLN A 342 0.27 21.33 -46.58
CA GLN A 342 -1.12 21.13 -47.00
C GLN A 342 -1.59 19.66 -46.91
N ALA A 343 -2.88 19.47 -46.62
CA ALA A 343 -3.53 18.17 -46.63
C ALA A 343 -3.74 17.66 -48.07
N VAL A 344 -3.44 16.38 -48.32
CA VAL A 344 -3.79 15.68 -49.55
C VAL A 344 -5.07 14.88 -49.31
N THR A 345 -6.11 15.16 -50.11
CA THR A 345 -7.39 14.43 -50.04
C THR A 345 -7.27 13.09 -50.76
N PRO A 346 -7.59 11.94 -50.12
CA PRO A 346 -7.67 10.66 -50.82
C PRO A 346 -8.96 10.58 -51.65
N THR A 347 -8.83 10.25 -52.92
CA THR A 347 -9.95 9.97 -53.82
C THR A 347 -10.62 8.63 -53.45
N PRO A 348 -11.96 8.50 -53.47
CA PRO A 348 -12.62 7.23 -53.23
C PRO A 348 -12.44 6.30 -54.44
N ASP A 349 -11.76 5.17 -54.25
CA ASP A 349 -11.68 4.11 -55.25
C ASP A 349 -12.92 3.21 -55.18
N THR A 350 -13.48 2.85 -56.34
CA THR A 350 -14.83 2.25 -56.43
C THR A 350 -14.80 0.85 -57.03
N GLY A 351 -15.24 -0.13 -56.24
CA GLY A 351 -15.77 -1.39 -56.76
C GLY A 351 -14.89 -2.64 -56.61
N ALA A 352 -14.87 -3.21 -55.40
CA ALA A 352 -14.69 -4.65 -55.23
C ALA A 352 -15.40 -5.14 -53.95
N THR A 353 -16.56 -5.80 -54.10
CA THR A 353 -17.30 -6.41 -52.98
C THR A 353 -16.57 -7.65 -52.46
N LYS A 354 -15.59 -7.44 -51.58
CA LYS A 354 -14.90 -8.51 -50.86
C LYS A 354 -15.62 -8.81 -49.55
N ASN A 355 -15.90 -10.09 -49.31
CA ASN A 355 -16.63 -10.54 -48.13
C ASN A 355 -15.84 -10.22 -46.83
N PRO A 356 -16.39 -9.48 -45.85
CA PRO A 356 -15.66 -9.06 -44.65
C PRO A 356 -14.99 -10.21 -43.86
N ASP A 357 -15.64 -11.39 -43.82
CA ASP A 357 -15.17 -12.58 -43.13
C ASP A 357 -13.75 -13.03 -43.53
N GLN A 358 -13.30 -12.71 -44.75
CA GLN A 358 -11.98 -13.11 -45.24
C GLN A 358 -10.86 -12.15 -44.83
N VAL A 359 -11.16 -10.88 -44.51
CA VAL A 359 -10.13 -9.92 -44.10
C VAL A 359 -9.77 -10.13 -42.62
N ALA A 360 -10.78 -10.26 -41.76
CA ALA A 360 -10.62 -10.40 -40.31
C ALA A 360 -9.80 -11.65 -39.90
N ARG A 361 -9.80 -12.72 -40.72
CA ARG A 361 -9.08 -13.97 -40.44
C ARG A 361 -7.59 -13.97 -40.83
N SER A 362 -7.05 -12.85 -41.32
CA SER A 362 -5.66 -12.78 -41.84
C SER A 362 -4.66 -12.04 -40.94
N THR A 363 -5.14 -11.22 -40.01
CA THR A 363 -4.27 -10.43 -39.12
C THR A 363 -3.75 -11.28 -37.97
N ARG A 364 -2.51 -11.74 -38.09
CA ARG A 364 -1.78 -12.32 -36.95
C ARG A 364 -1.37 -11.21 -35.97
N TYR A 365 -1.63 -11.42 -34.69
CA TYR A 365 -1.13 -10.59 -33.60
C TYR A 365 0.06 -11.29 -32.94
N ASP A 366 1.07 -10.51 -32.53
CA ASP A 366 2.39 -10.99 -32.05
C ASP A 366 2.94 -10.04 -30.97
N ALA A 367 2.04 -9.34 -30.27
CA ALA A 367 2.30 -8.36 -29.23
C ALA A 367 1.00 -7.99 -28.50
N HIS A 368 1.12 -7.28 -27.38
CA HIS A 368 0.00 -6.75 -26.62
C HIS A 368 0.21 -5.27 -26.27
N ALA A 369 -0.89 -4.52 -26.12
CA ALA A 369 -0.92 -3.23 -25.45
C ALA A 369 -1.82 -3.32 -24.21
N MET A 370 -1.41 -2.66 -23.13
CA MET A 370 -2.20 -2.49 -21.91
C MET A 370 -2.47 -0.99 -21.70
N VAL A 371 -3.71 -0.64 -21.40
CA VAL A 371 -4.07 0.65 -20.78
C VAL A 371 -4.13 0.46 -19.27
N TYR A 372 -3.75 1.46 -18.48
CA TYR A 372 -3.85 1.43 -17.01
C TYR A 372 -3.85 2.85 -16.45
N PHE A 373 -4.22 3.01 -15.18
CA PHE A 373 -3.83 4.16 -14.36
C PHE A 373 -2.76 3.73 -13.36
N THR A 374 -2.11 4.65 -12.66
CA THR A 374 -1.08 4.27 -11.67
C THR A 374 -1.47 4.62 -10.24
N ASP A 375 -0.99 3.81 -9.29
CA ASP A 375 -1.23 3.93 -7.85
C ASP A 375 -0.02 3.42 -7.04
N SER A 376 0.11 3.75 -5.75
CA SER A 376 1.23 3.26 -4.94
C SER A 376 0.95 3.29 -3.42
N PRO A 377 1.74 2.59 -2.57
CA PRO A 377 1.45 2.42 -1.13
C PRO A 377 1.44 3.70 -0.25
N THR A 378 1.82 4.85 -0.81
CA THR A 378 1.65 6.18 -0.18
C THR A 378 0.91 7.21 -1.06
N GLY A 379 0.47 6.80 -2.25
CA GLY A 379 -0.08 7.68 -3.29
C GLY A 379 0.96 8.51 -4.05
N LEU A 380 2.27 8.32 -3.83
CA LEU A 380 3.33 9.06 -4.53
C LEU A 380 3.38 8.72 -6.04
N GLY A 381 3.02 7.50 -6.40
CA GLY A 381 2.85 7.02 -7.77
C GLY A 381 1.44 7.19 -8.34
N ALA A 382 0.50 7.76 -7.58
CA ALA A 382 -0.88 7.89 -8.01
C ALA A 382 -1.02 8.87 -9.20
N ASN A 383 -1.69 8.41 -10.26
CA ASN A 383 -1.97 9.23 -11.42
C ASN A 383 -3.23 8.76 -12.15
N SER A 384 -4.32 9.52 -11.98
CA SER A 384 -5.64 9.36 -12.63
C SER A 384 -5.61 9.78 -14.11
N GLY A 385 -4.58 9.37 -14.85
CA GLY A 385 -4.38 9.60 -16.28
C GLY A 385 -4.23 8.27 -17.02
N LEU A 386 -4.31 8.31 -18.35
CA LEU A 386 -4.20 7.12 -19.18
C LEU A 386 -2.73 6.83 -19.43
N HIS A 387 -2.22 5.70 -18.93
CA HIS A 387 -0.91 5.18 -19.28
C HIS A 387 -1.03 4.10 -20.35
N LEU A 388 0.08 3.81 -21.04
CA LEU A 388 0.18 2.74 -22.03
C LEU A 388 1.46 1.94 -21.79
N ALA A 389 1.33 0.61 -21.84
CA ALA A 389 2.47 -0.31 -21.88
C ALA A 389 2.33 -1.25 -23.08
N VAL A 390 3.45 -1.81 -23.52
CA VAL A 390 3.49 -2.82 -24.59
C VAL A 390 4.35 -4.00 -24.20
N SER A 391 3.89 -5.19 -24.58
CA SER A 391 4.60 -6.46 -24.40
C SER A 391 4.67 -7.23 -25.74
N SER A 392 5.62 -8.16 -25.86
CA SER A 392 5.72 -9.14 -26.96
C SER A 392 4.83 -10.36 -26.70
N ASP A 393 4.93 -10.83 -25.47
CA ASP A 393 4.42 -12.09 -24.91
C ASP A 393 3.12 -11.86 -24.14
N GLY A 394 2.99 -10.72 -23.45
CA GLY A 394 1.88 -10.39 -22.55
C GLY A 394 2.22 -10.54 -21.07
N LEU A 395 3.49 -10.84 -20.74
CA LEU A 395 4.00 -11.09 -19.39
C LEU A 395 5.00 -10.01 -18.95
N ASP A 396 5.97 -9.68 -19.80
CA ASP A 396 6.94 -8.61 -19.56
C ASP A 396 6.48 -7.30 -20.22
N TRP A 397 6.11 -6.33 -19.40
CA TRP A 397 5.51 -5.08 -19.84
C TRP A 397 6.51 -3.91 -19.84
N MET A 398 6.69 -3.29 -21.00
CA MET A 398 7.42 -2.03 -21.12
C MET A 398 6.44 -0.86 -21.08
N PRO A 399 6.43 -0.03 -20.01
CA PRO A 399 5.65 1.20 -19.97
C PRO A 399 6.19 2.21 -21.00
N LEU A 400 5.31 2.91 -21.69
CA LEU A 400 5.68 3.94 -22.66
C LEU A 400 5.77 5.32 -21.99
N ASN A 401 6.28 6.33 -22.69
CA ASN A 401 6.26 7.73 -22.22
C ASN A 401 6.94 7.94 -20.84
N GLN A 402 7.98 7.15 -20.54
CA GLN A 402 8.65 7.08 -19.23
C GLN A 402 7.75 6.68 -18.05
N ASN A 403 6.58 6.05 -18.30
CA ASN A 403 5.50 5.84 -17.33
C ASN A 403 4.82 7.15 -16.84
N ALA A 404 4.75 8.14 -17.72
CA ALA A 404 3.88 9.31 -17.57
C ALA A 404 2.63 9.14 -18.46
N PRO A 405 1.47 9.71 -18.10
CA PRO A 405 0.23 9.50 -18.84
C PRO A 405 0.34 10.04 -20.28
N VAL A 406 -0.13 9.25 -21.24
CA VAL A 406 -0.23 9.64 -22.66
C VAL A 406 -1.45 10.52 -22.94
N LEU A 407 -2.44 10.49 -22.04
CA LEU A 407 -3.66 11.30 -22.11
C LEU A 407 -4.17 11.60 -20.69
N THR A 408 -4.74 12.78 -20.48
CA THR A 408 -5.45 13.16 -19.24
C THR A 408 -6.78 13.82 -19.61
N PRO A 409 -7.89 13.53 -18.92
CA PRO A 409 -9.18 14.17 -19.18
C PRO A 409 -9.11 15.70 -19.02
N ARG A 410 -10.03 16.40 -19.71
CA ARG A 410 -10.20 17.87 -19.62
C ARG A 410 -11.66 18.30 -19.49
N ARG A 411 -12.55 17.35 -19.22
CA ARG A 411 -13.98 17.52 -18.93
C ARG A 411 -14.38 16.43 -17.95
N GLY A 412 -15.54 16.59 -17.30
CA GLY A 412 -15.96 15.70 -16.21
C GLY A 412 -15.35 16.15 -14.89
N THR A 413 -14.97 15.18 -14.06
CA THR A 413 -14.26 15.39 -12.79
C THR A 413 -12.84 15.92 -13.03
N GLY A 414 -12.11 15.29 -13.97
CA GLY A 414 -10.74 15.65 -14.36
C GLY A 414 -9.77 14.47 -14.30
N GLY A 415 -10.04 13.50 -13.42
CA GLY A 415 -9.36 12.21 -13.37
C GLY A 415 -10.03 11.15 -14.24
N LEU A 416 -9.32 10.04 -14.44
CA LEU A 416 -9.89 8.77 -14.87
C LEU A 416 -9.42 7.65 -13.95
N ARG A 417 -10.27 6.64 -13.76
CA ARG A 417 -9.89 5.34 -13.18
C ARG A 417 -10.35 4.20 -14.07
N ASP A 418 -9.83 3.01 -13.79
CA ASP A 418 -10.31 1.73 -14.31
C ASP A 418 -10.40 1.70 -15.86
N PRO A 419 -9.33 2.03 -16.61
CA PRO A 419 -9.38 2.09 -18.06
C PRO A 419 -9.41 0.69 -18.70
N SER A 420 -10.28 0.54 -19.69
CA SER A 420 -10.36 -0.64 -20.56
C SER A 420 -10.07 -0.28 -22.02
N VAL A 421 -9.75 -1.28 -22.85
CA VAL A 421 -9.47 -1.08 -24.27
C VAL A 421 -10.03 -2.22 -25.11
N LEU A 422 -10.78 -1.89 -26.16
CA LEU A 422 -11.33 -2.83 -27.13
C LEU A 422 -10.85 -2.48 -28.54
N ARG A 423 -10.44 -3.50 -29.32
CA ARG A 423 -10.34 -3.36 -30.78
C ARG A 423 -11.72 -3.57 -31.40
N ARG A 424 -12.20 -2.57 -32.13
CA ARG A 424 -13.45 -2.56 -32.89
C ARG A 424 -13.36 -3.46 -34.13
N GLN A 425 -14.52 -3.83 -34.70
CA GLN A 425 -14.61 -4.68 -35.89
C GLN A 425 -14.04 -4.03 -37.16
N ASP A 426 -13.92 -2.70 -37.20
CA ASP A 426 -13.22 -1.94 -38.25
C ASP A 426 -11.68 -1.91 -38.07
N GLY A 427 -11.16 -2.61 -37.05
CA GLY A 427 -9.74 -2.69 -36.72
C GLY A 427 -9.20 -1.52 -35.89
N THR A 428 -9.99 -0.45 -35.69
CA THR A 428 -9.62 0.67 -34.80
C THR A 428 -9.82 0.29 -33.32
N PHE A 429 -9.57 1.22 -32.42
CA PHE A 429 -9.67 1.02 -30.97
C PHE A 429 -10.70 1.96 -30.34
N VAL A 430 -11.22 1.55 -29.19
CA VAL A 430 -11.81 2.45 -28.20
C VAL A 430 -11.14 2.20 -26.85
N VAL A 431 -10.87 3.27 -26.11
CA VAL A 431 -10.49 3.24 -24.69
C VAL A 431 -11.64 3.82 -23.89
N LEU A 432 -12.10 3.13 -22.85
CA LEU A 432 -13.07 3.64 -21.89
C LEU A 432 -12.40 3.83 -20.53
N ALA A 433 -12.96 4.69 -19.67
CA ALA A 433 -12.54 4.84 -18.27
C ALA A 433 -13.64 5.50 -17.43
N ALA A 434 -13.67 5.22 -16.12
CA ALA A 434 -14.58 5.89 -15.18
C ALA A 434 -14.24 7.39 -15.09
N ASP A 435 -15.25 8.26 -15.10
CA ASP A 435 -15.07 9.72 -14.94
C ASP A 435 -15.00 10.09 -13.44
N VAL A 436 -13.86 9.72 -12.84
CA VAL A 436 -13.62 9.73 -11.39
C VAL A 436 -12.24 10.34 -11.10
N ASP A 437 -12.20 11.26 -10.14
CA ASP A 437 -11.00 11.93 -9.62
C ASP A 437 -10.70 11.43 -8.19
N ASP A 438 -10.04 12.20 -7.32
CA ASP A 438 -9.70 11.81 -5.94
C ASP A 438 -10.90 11.30 -5.09
N ASP A 439 -12.14 11.71 -5.41
CA ASP A 439 -13.37 11.22 -4.76
C ASP A 439 -13.95 10.01 -5.51
N ILE A 440 -13.47 8.82 -5.15
CA ILE A 440 -13.92 7.55 -5.75
C ILE A 440 -15.42 7.29 -5.56
N PHE A 441 -16.05 7.87 -4.54
CA PHE A 441 -17.47 7.70 -4.21
C PHE A 441 -18.37 8.75 -4.89
N ALA A 442 -17.83 9.57 -5.81
CA ALA A 442 -18.59 10.52 -6.59
C ALA A 442 -19.72 9.82 -7.37
N THR A 443 -20.96 10.30 -7.19
CA THR A 443 -22.17 9.75 -7.82
C THR A 443 -22.30 10.18 -9.30
N THR A 444 -21.29 9.84 -10.07
CA THR A 444 -21.19 10.08 -11.52
C THR A 444 -21.86 8.96 -12.30
N GLY A 445 -22.82 9.31 -13.16
CA GLY A 445 -23.39 8.41 -14.18
C GLY A 445 -22.71 8.56 -15.54
N TYR A 446 -21.44 8.94 -15.57
CA TYR A 446 -20.66 9.25 -16.76
C TYR A 446 -19.36 8.43 -16.85
N ILE A 447 -18.95 8.16 -18.07
CA ILE A 447 -17.61 7.64 -18.41
C ILE A 447 -16.92 8.56 -19.42
N HIS A 448 -15.61 8.39 -19.52
CA HIS A 448 -14.83 8.86 -20.65
C HIS A 448 -14.75 7.77 -21.73
N ALA A 449 -14.80 8.20 -22.99
CA ALA A 449 -14.59 7.34 -24.15
C ALA A 449 -13.65 8.02 -25.14
N TRP A 450 -12.65 7.30 -25.63
CA TRP A 450 -11.72 7.76 -26.65
C TRP A 450 -11.65 6.76 -27.80
N THR A 451 -12.19 7.13 -28.97
CA THR A 451 -11.96 6.36 -30.20
C THR A 451 -10.60 6.71 -30.79
N SER A 452 -9.91 5.71 -31.34
CA SER A 452 -8.54 5.86 -31.82
C SER A 452 -8.25 4.91 -32.99
N PRO A 453 -7.68 5.38 -34.11
CA PRO A 453 -7.28 4.49 -35.20
C PRO A 453 -6.04 3.65 -34.86
N ASP A 454 -5.27 4.01 -33.82
CA ASP A 454 -3.89 3.51 -33.66
C ASP A 454 -3.28 3.59 -32.25
N LEU A 455 -4.02 3.98 -31.22
CA LEU A 455 -3.56 4.28 -29.85
C LEU A 455 -2.44 5.36 -29.77
N ARG A 456 -2.34 6.22 -30.80
CA ARG A 456 -1.43 7.39 -30.87
C ARG A 456 -2.17 8.72 -31.02
N THR A 457 -3.41 8.64 -31.50
CA THR A 457 -4.33 9.77 -31.77
C THR A 457 -5.71 9.42 -31.22
N PHE A 458 -6.39 10.36 -30.55
CA PHE A 458 -7.62 10.06 -29.79
C PHE A 458 -8.70 11.12 -30.03
N SER A 459 -9.93 10.68 -30.31
CA SER A 459 -11.14 11.52 -30.39
C SER A 459 -12.01 11.28 -29.15
N TYR A 460 -12.35 12.35 -28.42
CA TYR A 460 -12.90 12.25 -27.06
C TYR A 460 -14.40 12.52 -26.98
N HIS A 461 -15.11 11.61 -26.32
CA HIS A 461 -16.52 11.71 -25.95
C HIS A 461 -16.69 11.46 -24.44
N ARG A 462 -17.69 12.09 -23.83
CA ARG A 462 -18.07 11.88 -22.42
C ARG A 462 -19.48 11.32 -22.41
N LEU A 463 -19.61 10.02 -22.20
CA LEU A 463 -20.87 9.28 -22.35
C LEU A 463 -21.61 9.25 -21.00
N ARG A 464 -22.93 9.45 -21.03
CA ARG A 464 -23.78 9.31 -19.85
C ARG A 464 -24.48 7.95 -19.88
N LEU A 465 -24.08 7.02 -19.03
CA LEU A 465 -24.67 5.68 -19.00
C LEU A 465 -26.00 5.67 -18.23
N HIS A 466 -26.11 6.48 -17.15
CA HIS A 466 -27.35 6.58 -16.37
C HIS A 466 -27.63 7.94 -15.71
N SER A 467 -28.82 8.04 -15.13
CA SER A 467 -29.28 9.12 -14.25
C SER A 467 -29.49 8.70 -12.80
N ARG A 468 -29.18 7.45 -12.43
CA ARG A 468 -29.16 6.97 -11.02
C ARG A 468 -28.15 7.79 -10.20
N SER A 469 -28.44 8.01 -8.91
CA SER A 469 -27.56 8.72 -7.95
C SER A 469 -26.54 7.75 -7.33
N THR A 470 -25.72 7.15 -8.18
CA THR A 470 -24.67 6.17 -7.85
C THR A 470 -23.46 6.41 -8.75
N HIS A 471 -22.38 5.68 -8.52
CA HIS A 471 -21.14 5.68 -9.30
C HIS A 471 -21.29 4.95 -10.66
N THR A 472 -20.23 5.02 -11.46
CA THR A 472 -19.99 4.18 -12.64
C THR A 472 -18.51 3.77 -12.59
N TRP A 473 -18.23 2.53 -12.17
CA TRP A 473 -16.86 1.99 -12.04
C TRP A 473 -16.60 0.86 -13.03
N GLY A 474 -15.32 0.55 -13.29
CA GLY A 474 -14.88 -0.57 -14.15
C GLY A 474 -15.57 -0.67 -15.52
N PRO A 475 -15.60 0.38 -16.37
CA PRO A 475 -16.32 0.32 -17.64
C PRO A 475 -15.54 -0.44 -18.73
N GLU A 476 -16.01 -1.62 -19.11
CA GLU A 476 -15.47 -2.44 -20.22
C GLU A 476 -16.42 -2.45 -21.44
N ALA A 477 -15.90 -2.70 -22.64
CA ALA A 477 -16.68 -2.89 -23.86
C ALA A 477 -16.45 -4.27 -24.50
N PHE A 478 -17.54 -4.95 -24.86
CA PHE A 478 -17.55 -6.13 -25.73
C PHE A 478 -18.31 -5.85 -27.03
N TYR A 479 -18.16 -6.71 -28.04
CA TYR A 479 -18.97 -6.70 -29.26
C TYR A 479 -19.99 -7.84 -29.26
N ASP A 480 -21.26 -7.51 -29.49
CA ASP A 480 -22.37 -8.43 -29.63
C ASP A 480 -22.66 -8.69 -31.12
N PRO A 481 -22.34 -9.88 -31.65
CA PRO A 481 -22.55 -10.22 -33.06
C PRO A 481 -24.02 -10.54 -33.41
N VAL A 482 -24.91 -10.68 -32.42
CA VAL A 482 -26.35 -10.89 -32.63
C VAL A 482 -27.08 -9.54 -32.74
N ARG A 483 -26.61 -8.53 -32.01
CA ARG A 483 -27.14 -7.15 -32.05
C ARG A 483 -26.45 -6.23 -33.07
N ASP A 484 -25.29 -6.63 -33.60
CA ASP A 484 -24.35 -5.81 -34.38
C ASP A 484 -24.02 -4.49 -33.67
N ARG A 485 -23.66 -4.59 -32.38
CA ARG A 485 -23.46 -3.46 -31.46
C ARG A 485 -22.37 -3.77 -30.46
N TYR A 486 -21.78 -2.72 -29.90
CA TYR A 486 -20.94 -2.84 -28.71
C TYR A 486 -21.79 -2.72 -27.46
N GLY A 487 -21.59 -3.61 -26.49
CA GLY A 487 -22.11 -3.48 -25.14
C GLY A 487 -21.04 -2.86 -24.24
N ILE A 488 -21.36 -1.75 -23.57
CA ILE A 488 -20.53 -1.15 -22.52
C ILE A 488 -21.07 -1.64 -21.18
N ILE A 489 -20.32 -2.48 -20.48
CA ILE A 489 -20.62 -2.96 -19.13
C ILE A 489 -19.89 -2.15 -18.07
N TYR A 490 -20.47 -2.03 -16.88
CA TYR A 490 -19.92 -1.26 -15.76
C TYR A 490 -20.62 -1.63 -14.44
N SER A 491 -19.95 -1.36 -13.32
CA SER A 491 -20.49 -1.51 -11.96
C SER A 491 -21.20 -0.25 -11.50
N ALA A 492 -22.38 -0.41 -10.91
CA ALA A 492 -23.17 0.66 -10.28
C ALA A 492 -24.12 0.09 -9.21
N SER A 493 -24.62 0.94 -8.31
CA SER A 493 -25.71 0.53 -7.41
C SER A 493 -27.00 0.30 -8.19
N GLY A 494 -27.48 -0.94 -8.11
CA GLY A 494 -28.88 -1.30 -8.33
C GLY A 494 -29.76 -0.76 -7.21
N ASP A 495 -30.91 -1.38 -7.02
CA ASP A 495 -31.93 -0.85 -6.11
C ASP A 495 -31.72 -1.34 -4.66
N ASP A 496 -31.17 -2.56 -4.48
CA ASP A 496 -30.79 -3.13 -3.16
C ASP A 496 -29.27 -3.28 -2.93
N ARG A 497 -28.49 -3.41 -4.01
CA ARG A 497 -27.09 -3.90 -4.00
C ARG A 497 -26.31 -3.43 -5.23
N GLU A 498 -25.02 -3.75 -5.29
CA GLU A 498 -24.19 -3.45 -6.47
C GLU A 498 -24.35 -4.52 -7.56
N SER A 499 -24.39 -4.13 -8.82
CA SER A 499 -24.64 -5.03 -9.95
C SER A 499 -24.01 -4.51 -11.24
N ILE A 500 -23.88 -5.39 -12.23
CA ILE A 500 -23.33 -5.02 -13.55
C ILE A 500 -24.47 -4.59 -14.46
N PHE A 501 -24.34 -3.41 -15.06
CA PHE A 501 -25.29 -2.86 -16.04
C PHE A 501 -24.65 -2.82 -17.44
N VAL A 502 -25.46 -2.74 -18.49
CA VAL A 502 -25.02 -2.57 -19.89
C VAL A 502 -25.76 -1.44 -20.61
N ASN A 503 -25.03 -0.63 -21.37
CA ASN A 503 -25.58 0.25 -22.41
C ASN A 503 -25.02 -0.18 -23.78
N TYR A 504 -25.87 -0.25 -24.82
CA TYR A 504 -25.41 -0.60 -26.17
C TYR A 504 -25.15 0.65 -27.04
N THR A 505 -24.11 0.60 -27.86
CA THR A 505 -23.69 1.65 -28.81
C THR A 505 -23.21 1.04 -30.14
N THR A 506 -23.14 1.84 -31.20
CA THR A 506 -22.52 1.50 -32.49
C THR A 506 -21.23 2.30 -32.73
N ASP A 507 -21.05 3.46 -32.09
CA ASP A 507 -20.03 4.45 -32.42
C ASP A 507 -19.19 4.94 -31.24
N PHE A 508 -19.63 4.73 -29.99
CA PHE A 508 -19.11 5.32 -28.76
C PHE A 508 -19.26 6.86 -28.68
N VAL A 509 -20.31 7.38 -29.32
CA VAL A 509 -20.78 8.78 -29.25
C VAL A 509 -22.17 8.85 -28.63
N GLU A 510 -23.08 7.97 -29.06
CA GLU A 510 -24.41 7.81 -28.47
C GLU A 510 -24.55 6.45 -27.78
N VAL A 511 -25.33 6.38 -26.70
CA VAL A 511 -25.58 5.15 -25.93
C VAL A 511 -27.08 4.92 -25.73
N GLY A 512 -27.51 3.68 -25.87
CA GLY A 512 -28.87 3.25 -25.52
C GLY A 512 -29.15 3.35 -24.02
N ARG A 513 -30.38 2.99 -23.63
CA ARG A 513 -30.78 2.96 -22.21
C ARG A 513 -29.98 1.89 -21.43
N PRO A 514 -29.64 2.15 -20.15
CA PRO A 514 -28.99 1.16 -19.29
C PRO A 514 -29.95 0.00 -19.00
N GLN A 515 -29.43 -1.22 -19.03
CA GLN A 515 -30.13 -2.47 -18.72
C GLN A 515 -29.32 -3.23 -17.66
N LEU A 516 -29.98 -4.01 -16.80
CA LEU A 516 -29.29 -4.85 -15.82
C LEU A 516 -28.69 -6.06 -16.56
N PHE A 517 -27.36 -6.19 -16.55
CA PHE A 517 -26.64 -7.19 -17.33
C PHE A 517 -26.36 -8.46 -16.53
N PHE A 518 -25.93 -8.32 -15.28
CA PHE A 518 -25.69 -9.43 -14.36
C PHE A 518 -25.97 -9.03 -12.91
N ASP A 519 -26.78 -9.85 -12.24
CA ASP A 519 -27.16 -9.72 -10.82
C ASP A 519 -27.43 -11.12 -10.22
N PRO A 520 -26.42 -11.73 -9.57
CA PRO A 520 -26.53 -13.07 -8.98
C PRO A 520 -27.16 -13.05 -7.57
N GLY A 521 -27.84 -11.97 -7.18
CA GLY A 521 -28.46 -11.83 -5.86
C GLY A 521 -27.53 -11.31 -4.75
N PHE A 522 -26.27 -10.99 -5.07
CA PHE A 522 -25.28 -10.41 -4.16
C PHE A 522 -24.45 -9.34 -4.86
N SER A 523 -23.80 -8.46 -4.09
CA SER A 523 -23.01 -7.34 -4.64
C SER A 523 -21.79 -7.83 -5.42
N VAL A 524 -21.66 -7.38 -6.67
CA VAL A 524 -20.56 -7.71 -7.58
C VAL A 524 -19.98 -6.45 -8.24
N GLN A 525 -18.69 -6.50 -8.57
CA GLN A 525 -17.89 -5.42 -9.17
C GLN A 525 -17.07 -5.93 -10.37
N ASP A 526 -16.46 -4.99 -11.09
CA ASP A 526 -15.37 -5.16 -12.07
C ASP A 526 -15.53 -6.40 -12.97
N ALA A 527 -16.34 -6.28 -14.02
CA ALA A 527 -16.72 -7.41 -14.86
C ALA A 527 -16.10 -7.33 -16.26
N THR A 528 -15.43 -8.42 -16.68
CA THR A 528 -14.86 -8.61 -18.03
C THR A 528 -15.54 -9.77 -18.75
N VAL A 529 -15.71 -9.66 -20.08
CA VAL A 529 -16.41 -10.68 -20.91
C VAL A 529 -15.52 -11.22 -22.02
N VAL A 530 -15.25 -12.53 -21.97
CA VAL A 530 -14.53 -13.26 -23.03
C VAL A 530 -15.35 -14.40 -23.60
N ARG A 531 -14.99 -14.86 -24.81
CA ARG A 531 -15.72 -15.92 -25.55
C ARG A 531 -14.83 -17.14 -25.78
N GLU A 532 -15.38 -18.34 -25.62
CA GLU A 532 -14.76 -19.62 -25.92
C GLU A 532 -15.71 -20.48 -26.75
N GLY A 533 -15.46 -20.56 -28.07
CA GLY A 533 -16.33 -21.29 -29.00
C GLY A 533 -17.76 -20.71 -29.05
N THR A 534 -18.69 -21.38 -28.37
CA THR A 534 -20.11 -21.01 -28.24
C THR A 534 -20.47 -20.41 -26.87
N THR A 535 -19.54 -20.41 -25.92
CA THR A 535 -19.77 -19.96 -24.54
C THR A 535 -19.18 -18.57 -24.32
N TYR A 536 -19.88 -17.74 -23.57
CA TYR A 536 -19.37 -16.49 -23.01
C TYR A 536 -19.07 -16.68 -21.52
N HIS A 537 -17.95 -16.12 -21.08
CA HIS A 537 -17.44 -16.21 -19.72
C HIS A 537 -17.35 -14.79 -19.16
N LEU A 538 -18.08 -14.55 -18.09
CA LEU A 538 -18.10 -13.31 -17.33
C LEU A 538 -17.23 -13.52 -16.08
N TYR A 539 -16.06 -12.89 -16.04
CA TYR A 539 -15.23 -12.87 -14.83
C TYR A 539 -15.52 -11.57 -14.07
N TYR A 540 -15.79 -11.69 -12.77
CA TYR A 540 -16.24 -10.56 -11.95
C TYR A 540 -15.71 -10.66 -10.51
N ARG A 541 -15.64 -9.53 -9.82
CA ARG A 541 -15.28 -9.46 -8.40
C ARG A 541 -16.51 -9.69 -7.51
N ASP A 542 -16.42 -10.62 -6.57
CA ASP A 542 -17.46 -10.81 -5.53
C ASP A 542 -17.10 -9.99 -4.28
N ASN A 543 -17.98 -9.08 -3.88
CA ASN A 543 -17.73 -8.20 -2.73
C ASN A 543 -17.86 -8.90 -1.36
N ARG A 544 -18.27 -10.18 -1.32
CA ARG A 544 -18.42 -10.95 -0.08
C ARG A 544 -17.12 -11.60 0.39
N ASP A 545 -16.26 -12.01 -0.54
CA ASP A 545 -14.97 -12.66 -0.27
C ASP A 545 -13.76 -11.98 -0.93
N ALA A 546 -14.00 -10.92 -1.71
CA ALA A 546 -13.00 -10.13 -2.43
C ALA A 546 -12.16 -10.92 -3.46
N ARG A 547 -12.78 -11.92 -4.10
CA ARG A 547 -12.15 -12.78 -5.12
C ARG A 547 -12.76 -12.58 -6.50
N ILE A 548 -12.04 -13.05 -7.52
CA ILE A 548 -12.58 -13.13 -8.89
C ILE A 548 -13.31 -14.47 -9.06
N HIS A 549 -14.59 -14.41 -9.42
CA HIS A 549 -15.45 -15.55 -9.72
C HIS A 549 -15.85 -15.55 -11.20
N GLU A 550 -16.51 -16.61 -11.65
CA GLU A 550 -16.88 -16.83 -13.06
C GLU A 550 -18.37 -17.15 -13.19
N ALA A 551 -19.06 -16.51 -14.13
CA ALA A 551 -20.39 -16.91 -14.60
C ALA A 551 -20.36 -17.20 -16.12
N ARG A 552 -21.24 -18.10 -16.58
CA ARG A 552 -21.25 -18.58 -17.97
C ARG A 552 -22.61 -18.41 -18.64
N SER A 553 -22.59 -18.09 -19.92
CA SER A 553 -23.80 -18.05 -20.76
C SER A 553 -23.53 -18.51 -22.20
N SER A 554 -24.58 -18.84 -22.93
CA SER A 554 -24.56 -19.06 -24.38
C SER A 554 -24.90 -17.80 -25.19
N THR A 555 -25.33 -16.71 -24.52
CA THR A 555 -25.70 -15.43 -25.15
C THR A 555 -25.02 -14.24 -24.47
N LEU A 556 -25.25 -13.05 -25.02
CA LEU A 556 -24.88 -11.74 -24.42
C LEU A 556 -26.13 -10.95 -24.05
N ASP A 557 -27.24 -11.66 -23.78
CA ASP A 557 -28.51 -11.02 -23.42
C ASP A 557 -28.46 -10.51 -21.97
N PRO A 558 -29.08 -9.37 -21.64
CA PRO A 558 -29.16 -8.89 -20.26
C PRO A 558 -29.77 -9.96 -19.33
N ARG A 559 -29.15 -10.19 -18.16
CA ARG A 559 -29.44 -11.23 -17.17
C ARG A 559 -29.12 -12.68 -17.59
N SER A 560 -28.55 -12.92 -18.77
CA SER A 560 -28.24 -14.29 -19.25
C SER A 560 -27.13 -15.03 -18.50
N PHE A 561 -26.47 -14.37 -17.53
CA PHE A 561 -25.40 -14.94 -16.69
C PHE A 561 -25.85 -15.23 -15.25
N ASP A 562 -27.04 -14.79 -14.82
CA ASP A 562 -27.45 -14.79 -13.41
C ASP A 562 -27.51 -16.22 -12.82
N ASP A 563 -28.14 -17.15 -13.53
CA ASP A 563 -28.17 -18.58 -13.19
C ASP A 563 -26.87 -19.33 -13.57
N GLY A 564 -25.92 -18.64 -14.18
CA GLY A 564 -24.69 -19.20 -14.77
C GLY A 564 -23.46 -19.20 -13.85
N VAL A 565 -23.59 -18.72 -12.60
CA VAL A 565 -22.51 -18.64 -11.60
C VAL A 565 -21.88 -20.01 -11.35
N GLN A 566 -20.56 -20.11 -11.53
CA GLN A 566 -19.82 -21.35 -11.30
C GLN A 566 -19.50 -21.52 -9.80
N PRO A 567 -19.71 -22.71 -9.21
CA PRO A 567 -19.36 -22.97 -7.82
C PRO A 567 -17.84 -23.15 -7.66
N GLY A 568 -17.26 -22.53 -6.61
CA GLY A 568 -15.85 -22.69 -6.25
C GLY A 568 -15.40 -21.67 -5.21
N ASP A 569 -14.13 -21.77 -4.80
CA ASP A 569 -13.51 -20.85 -3.82
C ASP A 569 -13.09 -19.50 -4.42
N GLY A 570 -13.34 -19.24 -5.71
CA GLY A 570 -12.86 -18.07 -6.44
C GLY A 570 -11.34 -18.06 -6.68
N LEU A 571 -10.86 -17.06 -7.42
CA LEU A 571 -9.43 -16.79 -7.64
C LEU A 571 -8.95 -15.71 -6.66
N LEU A 572 -7.92 -16.05 -5.88
CA LEU A 572 -7.28 -15.13 -4.92
C LEU A 572 -5.75 -15.27 -4.95
N GLN A 573 -5.08 -14.13 -4.81
CA GLN A 573 -3.66 -13.94 -4.49
C GLN A 573 -3.59 -12.70 -3.59
N GLY A 574 -2.69 -12.68 -2.61
CA GLY A 574 -2.75 -11.67 -1.54
C GLY A 574 -4.01 -11.78 -0.70
N GLU A 575 -4.56 -10.64 -0.26
CA GLU A 575 -5.73 -10.58 0.64
C GLU A 575 -7.02 -10.13 -0.06
N SER A 576 -6.95 -9.37 -1.16
CA SER A 576 -8.11 -8.84 -1.89
C SER A 576 -7.73 -8.48 -3.32
N VAL A 577 -8.54 -8.90 -4.30
CA VAL A 577 -8.31 -8.70 -5.73
C VAL A 577 -9.49 -8.00 -6.42
N GLY A 578 -9.22 -7.28 -7.51
CA GLY A 578 -10.21 -6.56 -8.32
C GLY A 578 -9.80 -6.40 -9.79
N GLY A 579 -10.56 -5.66 -10.57
CA GLY A 579 -10.23 -5.33 -11.97
C GLY A 579 -9.76 -6.49 -12.86
N PRO A 580 -10.48 -7.63 -12.94
CA PRO A 580 -10.08 -8.76 -13.77
C PRO A 580 -10.07 -8.36 -15.25
N THR A 581 -9.00 -8.73 -15.95
CA THR A 581 -8.86 -8.61 -17.41
C THR A 581 -8.32 -9.91 -17.96
N VAL A 582 -9.06 -10.55 -18.86
CA VAL A 582 -8.69 -11.84 -19.45
C VAL A 582 -8.22 -11.68 -20.90
N VAL A 583 -7.00 -12.17 -21.17
CA VAL A 583 -6.37 -12.14 -22.50
C VAL A 583 -5.87 -13.52 -22.88
N GLN A 584 -5.96 -13.87 -24.17
CA GLN A 584 -5.46 -15.13 -24.71
C GLN A 584 -4.08 -14.96 -25.37
N GLU A 585 -3.21 -15.94 -25.14
CA GLU A 585 -1.87 -16.05 -25.73
C GLU A 585 -1.92 -15.96 -27.26
N ASN A 586 -1.14 -15.04 -27.84
CA ASN A 586 -1.09 -14.80 -29.29
C ASN A 586 -0.71 -16.08 -30.05
N GLY A 587 -1.68 -16.67 -30.76
CA GLY A 587 -1.51 -17.95 -31.48
C GLY A 587 -1.49 -19.19 -30.59
N GLY A 588 -1.72 -19.05 -29.28
CA GLY A 588 -1.67 -20.11 -28.29
C GLY A 588 -3.03 -20.55 -27.76
N GLN A 589 -3.00 -21.50 -26.83
CA GLN A 589 -4.18 -22.00 -26.09
C GLN A 589 -4.17 -21.59 -24.62
N ARG A 590 -3.10 -20.94 -24.13
CA ARG A 590 -3.06 -20.38 -22.78
C ARG A 590 -3.91 -19.11 -22.72
N ARG A 591 -4.59 -18.91 -21.59
CA ARG A 591 -5.16 -17.63 -21.20
C ARG A 591 -4.49 -17.13 -19.92
N TRP A 592 -4.47 -15.82 -19.81
CA TRP A 592 -4.02 -15.08 -18.64
C TRP A 592 -5.18 -14.26 -18.08
N LEU A 593 -5.32 -14.25 -16.77
CA LEU A 593 -6.17 -13.31 -16.04
C LEU A 593 -5.25 -12.41 -15.24
N TRP A 594 -5.31 -11.11 -15.51
CA TRP A 594 -4.67 -10.06 -14.72
C TRP A 594 -5.72 -9.46 -13.78
N ALA A 595 -5.35 -9.16 -12.53
CA ALA A 595 -6.21 -8.49 -11.54
C ALA A 595 -5.37 -7.53 -10.70
N ASP A 596 -5.96 -6.43 -10.19
CA ASP A 596 -5.25 -5.53 -9.27
C ASP A 596 -5.36 -5.98 -7.81
N SER A 597 -4.33 -5.67 -7.03
CA SER A 597 -4.30 -5.85 -5.58
C SER A 597 -5.00 -4.65 -4.91
N TYR A 598 -5.97 -4.93 -4.03
CA TYR A 598 -6.60 -3.90 -3.19
C TYR A 598 -6.04 -3.90 -1.77
N VAL A 599 -5.50 -5.04 -1.30
CA VAL A 599 -4.89 -5.23 0.02
C VAL A 599 -3.79 -6.29 -0.12
N PRO A 600 -2.56 -6.08 0.40
CA PRO A 600 -2.14 -5.02 1.34
C PRO A 600 -1.59 -3.73 0.71
N ALA A 601 -1.42 -3.66 -0.62
CA ALA A 601 -0.71 -2.56 -1.26
C ALA A 601 -1.26 -2.22 -2.66
N ASP A 602 -1.59 -0.94 -2.88
CA ASP A 602 -1.97 -0.41 -4.20
C ASP A 602 -0.77 -0.33 -5.15
N GLY A 603 -1.01 -0.52 -6.45
CA GLY A 603 0.02 -0.50 -7.51
C GLY A 603 0.63 -1.87 -7.87
N GLU A 604 0.02 -2.96 -7.38
CA GLU A 604 0.39 -4.34 -7.64
C GLU A 604 -0.65 -5.05 -8.53
N LEU A 605 -0.20 -5.85 -9.49
CA LEU A 605 -1.03 -6.72 -10.32
C LEU A 605 -0.68 -8.20 -10.09
N TYR A 606 -1.71 -9.03 -9.93
CA TYR A 606 -1.60 -10.49 -9.86
C TYR A 606 -1.95 -11.15 -11.19
N LEU A 607 -1.37 -12.32 -11.43
CA LEU A 607 -1.52 -13.10 -12.67
C LEU A 607 -1.91 -14.55 -12.39
N TRP A 608 -2.97 -15.04 -13.05
CA TRP A 608 -3.29 -16.46 -13.16
C TRP A 608 -3.20 -16.89 -14.62
N GLN A 609 -2.90 -18.18 -14.85
CA GLN A 609 -2.90 -18.79 -16.17
C GLN A 609 -3.72 -20.07 -16.20
N THR A 610 -4.30 -20.39 -17.36
CA THR A 610 -4.96 -21.67 -17.65
C THR A 610 -4.76 -22.07 -19.11
N THR A 611 -4.88 -23.36 -19.40
CA THR A 611 -5.01 -23.91 -20.77
C THR A 611 -6.35 -24.63 -20.99
N ARG A 612 -7.25 -24.54 -19.99
CA ARG A 612 -8.58 -25.16 -19.98
C ARG A 612 -9.55 -24.21 -19.27
N ALA A 613 -9.86 -23.07 -19.89
CA ALA A 613 -10.69 -22.03 -19.25
C ALA A 613 -12.15 -22.48 -19.02
N SER A 614 -12.61 -23.54 -19.69
CA SER A 614 -13.84 -24.26 -19.33
C SER A 614 -13.83 -24.96 -17.96
N ASP A 615 -12.68 -25.07 -17.29
CA ASP A 615 -12.51 -25.65 -15.94
C ASP A 615 -12.01 -24.55 -14.98
N PRO A 616 -12.86 -24.04 -14.06
CA PRO A 616 -12.44 -23.01 -13.10
C PRO A 616 -11.28 -23.46 -12.21
N ALA A 617 -11.16 -24.76 -11.90
CA ALA A 617 -10.07 -25.32 -11.12
C ALA A 617 -8.76 -25.50 -11.92
N ALA A 618 -8.78 -25.26 -13.24
CA ALA A 618 -7.57 -25.28 -14.08
C ALA A 618 -6.75 -23.98 -13.99
N TRP A 619 -7.33 -22.87 -13.54
CA TRP A 619 -6.58 -21.64 -13.26
C TRP A 619 -5.52 -21.88 -12.19
N LYS A 620 -4.31 -21.39 -12.41
CA LYS A 620 -3.19 -21.46 -11.46
C LYS A 620 -2.56 -20.07 -11.31
N PRO A 621 -2.24 -19.60 -10.10
CA PRO A 621 -1.43 -18.39 -9.93
C PRO A 621 -0.07 -18.60 -10.61
N SER A 622 0.46 -17.55 -11.23
CA SER A 622 1.83 -17.54 -11.79
C SER A 622 2.79 -16.97 -10.76
N SER A 623 4.04 -17.43 -10.75
CA SER A 623 5.07 -16.85 -9.87
C SER A 623 5.35 -15.41 -10.31
N LYS A 624 5.70 -14.52 -9.37
CA LYS A 624 6.20 -13.18 -9.71
C LYS A 624 7.49 -13.23 -10.54
N ALA A 625 8.20 -14.37 -10.59
CA ALA A 625 9.33 -14.56 -11.48
C ALA A 625 8.89 -14.53 -12.96
N ASP A 626 7.74 -15.13 -13.27
CA ASP A 626 7.23 -15.38 -14.63
C ASP A 626 6.77 -14.13 -15.40
N TYR A 627 6.59 -12.99 -14.73
CA TYR A 627 6.06 -11.76 -15.34
C TYR A 627 6.65 -10.46 -14.75
N THR A 628 6.49 -9.36 -15.47
CA THR A 628 6.87 -8.01 -15.01
C THR A 628 5.76 -7.02 -15.37
N GLN A 629 4.93 -6.66 -14.40
CA GLN A 629 3.90 -5.63 -14.55
C GLN A 629 4.50 -4.25 -14.90
N PRO A 630 3.75 -3.34 -15.57
CA PRO A 630 4.19 -1.96 -15.71
C PRO A 630 4.34 -1.28 -14.34
N LEU A 631 5.19 -0.26 -14.28
CA LEU A 631 5.48 0.47 -13.05
C LEU A 631 4.22 1.10 -12.46
N ASN A 632 3.90 0.70 -11.22
CA ASN A 632 2.80 1.20 -10.40
C ASN A 632 1.41 1.00 -11.04
N ALA A 633 1.30 0.08 -12.02
CA ALA A 633 0.06 -0.15 -12.74
C ALA A 633 -1.07 -0.66 -11.84
N ARG A 634 -2.27 -0.11 -12.06
CA ARG A 634 -3.51 -0.51 -11.41
C ARG A 634 -4.64 -0.56 -12.44
N HIS A 635 -5.47 -1.60 -12.35
CA HIS A 635 -6.68 -1.87 -13.16
C HIS A 635 -6.50 -1.56 -14.66
N GLY A 636 -6.19 -2.57 -15.49
CA GLY A 636 -5.76 -2.32 -16.86
C GLY A 636 -6.21 -3.32 -17.92
N GLY A 637 -7.06 -2.86 -18.84
CA GLY A 637 -7.47 -3.62 -20.02
C GLY A 637 -6.31 -3.90 -20.99
N ILE A 638 -6.33 -5.09 -21.60
CA ILE A 638 -5.29 -5.59 -22.52
C ILE A 638 -5.90 -5.89 -23.89
N VAL A 639 -5.23 -5.46 -24.97
CA VAL A 639 -5.64 -5.74 -26.36
C VAL A 639 -4.48 -6.33 -27.19
N PRO A 640 -4.70 -7.36 -28.03
CA PRO A 640 -3.70 -7.89 -28.94
C PRO A 640 -3.40 -6.91 -30.10
N ILE A 641 -2.11 -6.77 -30.40
CA ILE A 641 -1.60 -5.87 -31.42
C ILE A 641 -0.53 -6.53 -32.30
N THR A 642 -0.36 -5.99 -33.50
CA THR A 642 0.69 -6.39 -34.43
C THR A 642 2.04 -5.80 -33.99
N THR A 643 3.15 -6.45 -34.38
CA THR A 643 4.51 -5.91 -34.17
C THR A 643 4.67 -4.50 -34.77
N LYS A 644 3.96 -4.20 -35.86
CA LYS A 644 3.93 -2.88 -36.53
C LYS A 644 3.14 -1.83 -35.74
N GLU A 645 2.13 -2.20 -34.97
CA GLU A 645 1.48 -1.31 -33.99
C GLU A 645 2.40 -1.07 -32.80
N ARG A 646 2.98 -2.12 -32.21
CA ARG A 646 3.95 -2.01 -31.10
C ARG A 646 5.11 -1.07 -31.45
N ALA A 647 5.71 -1.23 -32.62
CA ALA A 647 6.78 -0.34 -33.11
C ALA A 647 6.32 1.11 -33.29
N ARG A 648 5.10 1.35 -33.80
CA ARG A 648 4.54 2.71 -33.97
C ARG A 648 4.19 3.38 -32.63
N LEU A 649 3.79 2.60 -31.62
CA LEU A 649 3.56 3.08 -30.25
C LEU A 649 4.89 3.49 -29.59
N ILE A 650 5.91 2.63 -29.65
CA ILE A 650 7.26 2.93 -29.14
C ILE A 650 7.83 4.17 -29.85
N ALA A 651 7.68 4.29 -31.17
CA ALA A 651 8.15 5.47 -31.92
C ALA A 651 7.37 6.77 -31.62
N ARG A 652 6.14 6.69 -31.11
CA ARG A 652 5.30 7.86 -30.78
C ARG A 652 5.48 8.34 -29.34
N TRP A 653 5.63 7.40 -28.42
CA TRP A 653 5.58 7.64 -26.97
C TRP A 653 6.94 7.43 -26.29
N GLY A 654 7.88 6.72 -26.93
CA GLY A 654 9.19 6.40 -26.39
C GLY A 654 9.18 5.24 -25.39
N ALA A 655 10.27 4.46 -25.40
CA ALA A 655 10.58 3.48 -24.36
C ALA A 655 11.24 4.16 -23.14
N PRO A 656 11.25 3.55 -21.94
CA PRO A 656 11.88 4.11 -20.75
C PRO A 656 13.40 4.28 -20.93
N THR A 657 13.92 5.38 -20.39
CA THR A 657 15.38 5.67 -20.29
C THR A 657 16.01 5.12 -19.02
N TRP A 658 15.29 4.20 -18.35
CA TRP A 658 15.57 3.64 -17.04
C TRP A 658 15.07 2.20 -16.98
N ASN A 659 15.59 1.43 -16.02
CA ASN A 659 15.29 0.03 -15.78
C ASN A 659 14.96 -0.22 -14.30
N ARG A 660 14.24 -1.30 -14.02
CA ARG A 660 14.16 -1.93 -12.68
C ARG A 660 14.96 -3.23 -12.71
N ILE A 661 15.63 -3.57 -11.61
CA ILE A 661 16.50 -4.75 -11.50
C ILE A 661 15.91 -5.73 -10.48
N LYS A 662 15.41 -6.86 -10.95
CA LYS A 662 14.63 -7.88 -10.21
C LYS A 662 15.54 -9.00 -9.72
N SER A 663 15.35 -9.51 -8.50
CA SER A 663 16.14 -10.66 -8.00
C SER A 663 15.66 -11.98 -8.61
N TYR A 664 16.58 -12.92 -8.86
CA TYR A 664 16.25 -14.27 -9.33
C TYR A 664 15.60 -15.15 -8.25
N ASN A 665 16.15 -15.14 -7.02
CA ASN A 665 15.67 -15.98 -5.91
C ASN A 665 14.74 -15.27 -4.91
N TYR A 666 14.44 -14.00 -5.15
CA TYR A 666 13.42 -13.24 -4.42
C TYR A 666 12.56 -12.49 -5.44
N GLU A 667 11.66 -13.23 -6.07
CA GLU A 667 10.82 -12.81 -7.20
C GLU A 667 9.98 -11.55 -6.95
N ASP A 668 9.67 -11.26 -5.69
CA ASP A 668 8.96 -10.07 -5.21
C ASP A 668 9.84 -8.80 -5.18
N ARG A 669 11.16 -8.91 -5.34
CA ARG A 669 12.11 -7.84 -4.93
C ARG A 669 12.87 -7.19 -6.06
N LEU A 670 13.05 -5.88 -5.89
CA LEU A 670 13.85 -5.03 -6.76
C LEU A 670 15.06 -4.46 -6.02
N ILE A 671 16.17 -4.27 -6.74
CA ILE A 671 17.28 -3.42 -6.28
C ILE A 671 16.79 -1.98 -6.22
N ARG A 672 16.92 -1.40 -5.03
CA ARG A 672 16.76 0.04 -4.79
C ARG A 672 17.85 0.57 -3.87
N HIS A 673 17.87 1.87 -3.64
CA HIS A 673 18.58 2.45 -2.51
C HIS A 673 17.64 2.76 -1.32
N GLN A 674 18.21 2.90 -0.13
CA GLN A 674 17.56 3.52 1.02
C GLN A 674 18.63 4.10 1.95
N SER A 675 18.51 5.37 2.32
CA SER A 675 19.51 6.05 3.16
C SER A 675 20.93 5.86 2.62
N LEU A 676 21.07 5.91 1.29
CA LEU A 676 22.26 5.61 0.48
C LEU A 676 22.73 4.15 0.44
N THR A 677 22.20 3.23 1.24
CA THR A 677 22.51 1.78 1.14
C THR A 677 21.75 1.12 -0.01
N ALA A 678 22.41 0.33 -0.86
CA ALA A 678 21.75 -0.45 -1.90
C ALA A 678 21.25 -1.80 -1.37
N ARG A 679 19.99 -2.15 -1.68
CA ARG A 679 19.27 -3.29 -1.06
C ARG A 679 18.12 -3.83 -1.93
N LEU A 680 17.65 -5.03 -1.60
CA LEU A 680 16.45 -5.67 -2.14
C LEU A 680 15.26 -5.51 -1.19
N ASP A 681 14.13 -5.00 -1.68
CA ASP A 681 12.87 -4.96 -0.92
C ASP A 681 11.66 -5.38 -1.78
N PRO A 682 10.58 -5.90 -1.15
CA PRO A 682 9.36 -6.30 -1.85
C PRO A 682 8.68 -5.12 -2.53
N TYR A 683 8.42 -5.24 -3.83
CA TYR A 683 7.67 -4.27 -4.62
C TYR A 683 6.16 -4.63 -4.62
N PRO A 684 5.23 -3.64 -4.49
CA PRO A 684 5.44 -2.19 -4.54
C PRO A 684 5.90 -1.53 -3.23
N PHE A 685 6.64 -0.42 -3.36
CA PHE A 685 7.09 0.42 -2.25
C PHE A 685 7.18 1.90 -2.65
N ASP A 686 7.28 2.78 -1.66
CA ASP A 686 7.57 4.21 -1.86
C ASP A 686 8.79 4.70 -1.06
N PRO A 687 9.61 5.60 -1.64
CA PRO A 687 9.43 6.23 -2.95
C PRO A 687 9.91 5.31 -4.10
N TYR A 688 9.00 4.93 -5.00
CA TYR A 688 9.29 4.00 -6.10
C TYR A 688 10.50 4.38 -6.99
N PRO A 689 10.88 5.67 -7.20
CA PRO A 689 12.06 6.01 -7.99
C PRO A 689 13.41 5.54 -7.43
N ASP A 690 13.46 5.13 -6.15
CA ASP A 690 14.65 4.50 -5.57
C ASP A 690 15.01 3.19 -6.29
N ALA A 691 14.04 2.56 -6.96
CA ALA A 691 14.18 1.32 -7.75
C ALA A 691 14.66 1.53 -9.19
N GLN A 692 14.73 2.79 -9.65
CA GLN A 692 14.87 3.11 -11.06
C GLN A 692 16.33 3.50 -11.40
N TRP A 693 16.91 2.74 -12.31
CA TRP A 693 18.33 2.83 -12.67
C TRP A 693 18.50 3.13 -14.15
N ARG A 694 19.27 4.17 -14.50
CA ARG A 694 19.76 4.34 -15.87
C ARG A 694 21.06 3.54 -16.00
N LEU A 695 21.00 2.42 -16.72
CA LEU A 695 22.18 1.64 -17.06
C LEU A 695 22.94 2.39 -18.17
N VAL A 696 24.02 3.08 -17.77
CA VAL A 696 24.88 3.85 -18.68
C VAL A 696 26.19 3.07 -18.98
N PRO A 697 26.90 3.37 -20.07
CA PRO A 697 28.26 2.87 -20.26
C PRO A 697 29.13 3.15 -19.03
N GLY A 698 29.98 2.20 -18.66
CA GLY A 698 30.76 2.25 -17.43
C GLY A 698 31.63 3.51 -17.32
N LEU A 699 31.73 4.04 -16.10
CA LEU A 699 32.47 5.28 -15.83
C LEU A 699 33.99 5.14 -15.99
N ALA A 700 34.54 3.95 -15.73
CA ALA A 700 35.95 3.64 -15.98
C ALA A 700 36.19 3.05 -17.39
N ASP A 701 35.27 2.21 -17.87
CA ASP A 701 35.31 1.63 -19.22
C ASP A 701 33.91 1.58 -19.83
N ARG A 702 33.77 2.10 -21.05
CA ARG A 702 32.52 2.12 -21.83
C ARG A 702 32.05 0.73 -22.29
N ALA A 703 32.91 -0.29 -22.24
CA ALA A 703 32.50 -1.69 -22.41
C ALA A 703 31.81 -2.27 -21.16
N GLY A 704 31.99 -1.64 -20.01
CA GLY A 704 31.25 -1.92 -18.78
C GLY A 704 29.91 -1.18 -18.69
N VAL A 705 29.26 -1.30 -17.53
CA VAL A 705 27.99 -0.65 -17.18
C VAL A 705 28.10 0.00 -15.80
N SER A 706 27.46 1.15 -15.62
CA SER A 706 27.30 1.82 -14.33
C SER A 706 25.82 2.10 -14.07
N PHE A 707 25.37 1.89 -12.83
CA PHE A 707 23.98 2.07 -12.41
C PHE A 707 23.78 3.50 -11.91
N ARG A 708 23.35 4.42 -12.78
CA ARG A 708 23.03 5.80 -12.38
C ARG A 708 21.62 5.86 -11.80
N SER A 709 21.42 6.52 -10.66
CA SER A 709 20.08 6.74 -10.11
C SER A 709 19.21 7.60 -11.05
N VAL A 710 17.90 7.32 -11.07
CA VAL A 710 16.91 8.19 -11.74
C VAL A 710 16.56 9.42 -10.91
N ASN A 711 16.38 9.28 -9.60
CA ASN A 711 15.96 10.37 -8.70
C ASN A 711 17.12 11.21 -8.15
N MET A 712 18.35 10.70 -8.15
CA MET A 712 19.54 11.43 -7.71
C MET A 712 20.52 11.58 -8.89
N SER A 713 20.39 12.69 -9.62
CA SER A 713 21.20 12.93 -10.83
C SER A 713 22.67 13.14 -10.49
N GLY A 714 23.54 12.29 -11.04
CA GLY A 714 24.99 12.32 -10.79
C GLY A 714 25.44 11.24 -9.80
N TRP A 715 24.48 10.52 -9.21
CA TRP A 715 24.73 9.48 -8.22
C TRP A 715 24.65 8.09 -8.87
N TYR A 716 25.54 7.20 -8.44
CA TYR A 716 25.74 5.86 -8.98
C TYR A 716 25.84 4.82 -7.87
N LEU A 717 25.47 3.57 -8.14
CA LEU A 717 25.87 2.46 -7.29
C LEU A 717 27.38 2.24 -7.40
N ARG A 718 28.04 2.13 -6.26
CA ARG A 718 29.46 1.82 -6.13
C ARG A 718 29.73 0.79 -5.04
N ASP A 719 30.80 0.02 -5.21
CA ASP A 719 31.37 -0.81 -4.15
C ASP A 719 32.19 0.03 -3.15
N THR A 720 32.16 -0.36 -1.88
CA THR A 720 33.07 0.13 -0.83
C THR A 720 33.90 -0.97 -0.19
N GLY A 721 33.75 -2.23 -0.63
CA GLY A 721 34.29 -3.43 0.02
C GLY A 721 33.42 -3.89 1.20
N ASP A 722 32.93 -2.95 2.00
CA ASP A 722 31.99 -3.21 3.10
C ASP A 722 30.53 -3.36 2.63
N GLY A 723 30.19 -2.90 1.42
CA GLY A 723 28.88 -3.06 0.79
C GLY A 723 28.74 -2.22 -0.47
N VAL A 724 27.54 -2.19 -1.06
CA VAL A 724 27.21 -1.32 -2.20
C VAL A 724 26.35 -0.16 -1.73
N VAL A 725 26.75 1.05 -2.12
CA VAL A 725 26.09 2.32 -1.75
C VAL A 725 25.81 3.17 -2.98
N LEU A 726 24.83 4.06 -2.87
CA LEU A 726 24.59 5.14 -3.81
C LEU A 726 25.43 6.37 -3.40
N ALA A 727 26.30 6.85 -4.30
CA ALA A 727 27.15 8.02 -4.07
C ALA A 727 27.33 8.86 -5.35
N GLU A 728 27.65 10.14 -5.19
CA GLU A 728 27.92 11.09 -6.30
C GLU A 728 29.30 10.84 -6.96
N ASP A 729 29.40 10.93 -8.30
CA ASP A 729 30.70 10.83 -9.00
C ASP A 729 31.59 12.04 -8.68
N ASP A 730 32.52 11.86 -7.74
CA ASP A 730 33.57 12.84 -7.41
C ASP A 730 34.59 13.06 -8.54
N GLY A 731 34.50 12.28 -9.62
CA GLY A 731 35.35 12.35 -10.80
C GLY A 731 36.66 11.57 -10.71
N SER A 732 36.98 10.97 -9.56
CA SER A 732 38.22 10.23 -9.34
C SER A 732 38.23 8.86 -10.06
N PRO A 733 39.41 8.35 -10.46
CA PRO A 733 39.50 7.01 -11.05
C PRO A 733 38.95 5.92 -10.13
N GLY A 734 39.33 5.95 -8.84
CA GLY A 734 38.85 4.99 -7.83
C GLY A 734 37.35 5.10 -7.53
N PHE A 735 36.72 6.26 -7.76
CA PHE A 735 35.26 6.32 -7.74
C PHE A 735 34.70 5.48 -8.89
N ARG A 736 35.15 5.80 -10.11
CA ARG A 736 34.60 5.30 -11.38
C ARG A 736 34.83 3.82 -11.59
N GLU A 737 36.00 3.31 -11.18
CA GLU A 737 36.33 1.89 -11.20
C GLU A 737 35.36 1.07 -10.34
N ALA A 738 35.15 1.48 -9.08
CA ALA A 738 34.24 0.81 -8.16
C ALA A 738 32.74 1.06 -8.44
N ALA A 739 32.42 2.01 -9.31
CA ALA A 739 31.08 2.23 -9.87
C ALA A 739 30.88 1.55 -11.24
N THR A 740 31.88 0.84 -11.77
CA THR A 740 31.82 0.12 -13.05
C THR A 740 31.72 -1.38 -12.84
N PHE A 741 30.82 -2.01 -13.59
CA PHE A 741 30.58 -3.45 -13.59
C PHE A 741 30.67 -4.00 -15.02
N VAL A 742 30.93 -5.29 -15.17
CA VAL A 742 30.84 -5.98 -16.46
C VAL A 742 29.57 -6.84 -16.46
N ARG A 743 28.64 -6.54 -17.39
CA ARG A 743 27.43 -7.34 -17.58
C ARG A 743 27.78 -8.68 -18.22
N VAL A 744 27.34 -9.78 -17.61
CA VAL A 744 27.53 -11.14 -18.10
C VAL A 744 26.21 -11.94 -18.04
N PRO A 745 26.09 -13.10 -18.71
CA PRO A 745 24.97 -14.02 -18.49
C PRO A 745 24.81 -14.39 -17.01
N GLY A 746 23.58 -14.62 -16.57
CA GLY A 746 23.28 -14.94 -15.18
C GLY A 746 23.99 -16.20 -14.69
N LEU A 747 24.51 -16.16 -13.45
CA LEU A 747 25.25 -17.28 -12.86
C LEU A 747 24.35 -18.44 -12.43
N ALA A 748 23.05 -18.21 -12.21
CA ALA A 748 22.05 -19.24 -11.98
C ALA A 748 21.31 -19.66 -13.26
N ASP A 749 21.01 -18.70 -14.14
CA ASP A 749 20.33 -18.88 -15.43
C ASP A 749 20.98 -17.98 -16.49
N PRO A 750 21.49 -18.52 -17.62
CA PRO A 750 22.15 -17.74 -18.65
C PRO A 750 21.21 -16.81 -19.45
N GLY A 751 19.89 -16.99 -19.37
CA GLY A 751 18.90 -16.04 -19.90
C GLY A 751 18.74 -14.78 -19.04
N TRP A 752 19.15 -14.85 -17.77
CA TRP A 752 19.18 -13.71 -16.85
C TRP A 752 20.53 -12.99 -16.91
N THR A 753 20.77 -12.01 -16.03
CA THR A 753 21.99 -11.19 -16.02
C THR A 753 22.70 -11.26 -14.66
N SER A 754 24.02 -11.34 -14.69
CA SER A 754 24.88 -11.07 -13.52
C SER A 754 25.81 -9.91 -13.81
N PHE A 755 26.26 -9.23 -12.76
CA PHE A 755 27.14 -8.06 -12.86
C PHE A 755 28.44 -8.34 -12.12
N ARG A 756 29.52 -8.57 -12.87
CA ARG A 756 30.86 -8.80 -12.33
C ARG A 756 31.52 -7.46 -11.97
N SER A 757 32.40 -7.43 -10.97
CA SER A 757 33.21 -6.22 -10.73
C SER A 757 34.12 -5.92 -11.93
N PHE A 758 34.39 -4.64 -12.17
CA PHE A 758 35.43 -4.21 -13.12
C PHE A 758 36.84 -4.42 -12.55
N THR A 759 37.03 -4.21 -11.24
CA THR A 759 38.35 -4.28 -10.57
C THR A 759 38.77 -5.70 -10.19
N ASP A 760 37.82 -6.60 -9.95
CA ASP A 760 38.08 -7.99 -9.54
C ASP A 760 37.15 -8.97 -10.31
N PRO A 761 37.65 -9.67 -11.34
CA PRO A 761 36.83 -10.60 -12.12
C PRO A 761 36.42 -11.88 -11.37
N THR A 762 36.84 -12.06 -10.11
CA THR A 762 36.33 -13.13 -9.24
C THR A 762 35.06 -12.73 -8.47
N ARG A 763 34.78 -11.41 -8.36
CA ARG A 763 33.67 -10.85 -7.58
C ARG A 763 32.49 -10.42 -8.44
N TYR A 764 31.30 -10.54 -7.87
CA TYR A 764 30.04 -10.18 -8.50
C TYR A 764 29.15 -9.41 -7.53
N LEU A 765 28.39 -8.46 -8.08
CA LEU A 765 27.25 -7.86 -7.40
C LEU A 765 26.27 -8.97 -7.02
N ARG A 766 25.92 -9.05 -5.74
CA ARG A 766 24.92 -9.96 -5.19
C ARG A 766 24.18 -9.30 -4.04
N HIS A 767 23.06 -9.88 -3.61
CA HIS A 767 22.50 -9.55 -2.29
C HIS A 767 23.04 -10.49 -1.19
N SER A 768 22.92 -10.05 0.06
CA SER A 768 23.28 -10.80 1.26
C SER A 768 22.47 -10.23 2.44
N GLN A 769 21.57 -11.02 3.03
CA GLN A 769 20.61 -10.51 4.03
C GLN A 769 19.86 -9.26 3.51
N PHE A 770 19.49 -9.29 2.22
CA PHE A 770 18.87 -8.21 1.44
C PHE A 770 19.72 -6.95 1.19
N VAL A 771 20.93 -6.81 1.75
CA VAL A 771 21.86 -5.71 1.40
C VAL A 771 22.75 -6.11 0.21
N LEU A 772 23.05 -5.19 -0.70
CA LEU A 772 23.94 -5.49 -1.84
C LEU A 772 25.42 -5.43 -1.45
N ARG A 773 26.20 -6.34 -2.04
CA ARG A 773 27.65 -6.53 -1.85
C ARG A 773 28.31 -6.93 -3.16
N VAL A 774 29.64 -6.80 -3.24
CA VAL A 774 30.46 -7.28 -4.35
C VAL A 774 31.43 -8.35 -3.83
N ASP A 775 31.02 -9.62 -3.88
CA ASP A 775 31.71 -10.73 -3.21
C ASP A 775 32.10 -11.86 -4.20
N PRO A 776 33.08 -12.72 -3.85
CA PRO A 776 33.39 -13.93 -4.62
C PRO A 776 32.24 -14.94 -4.58
N ILE A 777 31.97 -15.59 -5.71
CA ILE A 777 30.83 -16.52 -5.87
C ILE A 777 31.33 -17.96 -5.98
N SER A 778 30.91 -18.84 -5.07
CA SER A 778 31.27 -20.26 -5.08
C SER A 778 30.08 -21.21 -4.92
N THR A 779 29.12 -20.88 -4.04
CA THR A 779 27.96 -21.75 -3.78
C THR A 779 26.84 -21.60 -4.81
N ARG A 780 25.88 -22.53 -4.83
CA ARG A 780 24.66 -22.40 -5.64
C ARG A 780 23.87 -21.15 -5.24
N LEU A 781 23.61 -20.97 -3.94
CA LEU A 781 22.84 -19.83 -3.42
C LEU A 781 23.49 -18.50 -3.82
N GLN A 782 24.82 -18.38 -3.72
CA GLN A 782 25.51 -17.15 -4.15
C GLN A 782 25.37 -16.86 -5.65
N ARG A 783 25.24 -17.87 -6.52
CA ARG A 783 24.95 -17.66 -7.95
C ARG A 783 23.53 -17.17 -8.16
N GLU A 784 22.58 -17.67 -7.38
CA GLU A 784 21.18 -17.22 -7.36
C GLU A 784 21.08 -15.78 -6.81
N ASP A 785 21.81 -15.45 -5.73
CA ASP A 785 21.90 -14.10 -5.14
C ASP A 785 22.55 -13.05 -6.06
N ALA A 786 23.35 -13.51 -7.03
CA ALA A 786 24.08 -12.69 -8.01
C ALA A 786 23.38 -12.62 -9.37
N THR A 787 22.20 -13.23 -9.53
CA THR A 787 21.45 -13.29 -10.79
C THR A 787 20.23 -12.39 -10.73
N PHE A 788 20.04 -11.57 -11.77
CA PHE A 788 19.04 -10.50 -11.81
C PHE A 788 18.37 -10.38 -13.17
N GLY A 789 17.08 -10.04 -13.15
CA GLY A 789 16.30 -9.64 -14.32
C GLY A 789 16.44 -8.15 -14.55
N VAL A 790 16.67 -7.73 -15.80
CA VAL A 790 16.80 -6.31 -16.17
C VAL A 790 15.59 -5.90 -16.99
N GLY A 791 14.59 -5.34 -16.32
CA GLY A 791 13.29 -5.00 -16.90
C GLY A 791 12.97 -3.52 -16.83
N TYR A 792 11.68 -3.22 -16.83
CA TYR A 792 11.09 -1.89 -16.64
C TYR A 792 10.13 -1.90 -15.45
#